data_AF-F7DQ43-F1
#
_entry.id   AF-F7DQ43-F1
#
_cell.length_a   1.000
_cell.length_b   1.000
_cell.length_c   1.000
_cell.angle_alpha   90.00
_cell.angle_beta   90.00
_cell.angle_gamma   90.00
#
_symmetry.space_group_name_H-M   'P 1'
#
loop_
_entity.id
_entity.type
_entity.pdbx_description
1 polymer ?
#
loop_
_entity_poly.entity_id
_entity_poly.type
_entity_poly.pdbx_seq_one_letter_code
_entity_poly.pdbx_strand_id
1 'polypeptide(L)'
;MFLIRDQWENPDKAQKDKAGQTSGPSQGSRMGKLLGFEWTDVSSWGRLVTLLNRPTDPASLAVFRFLFGLLMVLDIPQERGLSSLDRKYLDGLEVCRFPLLDVLQPLPLDWMYLVYTVMFLGALGMMLGMCYRISCVLFLLPYWYVFLLDKTSWNNHSYLYGLLAFQLTFMDANHYWSVDGMLNARKRNAHVPLWNYTVLRGQIFIVYFIAGVKKLDADWVEGYSMEYLSRHWLFSPFKLVLSEEMTSLVVVHWCGLLLDLSAGFLLFFDASRSIGLLFVSYFHCMNSQLFSIGMFSYVMLASSPLFCHPEWPRKLVSYCPRRLQELLPPKAAPQPSTSCMYKRSRAKGGQKPGLRHQLGTAFTLLYLLEQLFLPYSHFLTQGYNNWTNGLYGYSWDMMVHSRSHQHVKITYRDGRTGELGYLNPGVFTQSRRWKDHADMLKQYATCLSHLLPKYNVTEPQIYFDIWVSINDRFQQRIFDPRVDIVQATWSPFQRTPWLQPLLMDLSPWRAKLQEIKSSLDNHTEVVFIADFPGLHLENFVSEDLGNTSIQLLQGEVTVELLAEQKNQTLQEGEKMQLPAGEYHKVYTISPSPSCYMYIYVNTTELALEKDLAYLQELKEKVENGSETGPLPPELQPLLEGEVKGGPEPTPLVQTFLRRQQRLQEIERRRNTPFHERFFRFLLRKLYIFRRSFLMTCISLRNLALGRPSLEQLAQEVTYANLRPFEPVGESSPPDTDSSDPPETNADAVHSEL
;
A
#
# COMPACT_ATOMS: atom_id res chain seq x y z
N MET A 1 -29.40 19.51 69.85
CA MET A 1 -29.05 19.63 71.29
C MET A 1 -28.31 18.36 71.68
N PHE A 2 -27.20 18.48 72.42
CA PHE A 2 -26.19 17.45 72.78
C PHE A 2 -25.19 17.06 71.68
N LEU A 3 -23.89 16.91 71.95
CA LEU A 3 -22.96 17.55 72.89
C LEU A 3 -21.56 17.18 72.36
N ILE A 4 -20.64 18.14 72.39
CA ILE A 4 -19.23 18.03 72.02
C ILE A 4 -18.50 17.09 72.98
N ARG A 5 -17.61 16.23 72.46
CA ARG A 5 -16.39 15.85 73.19
C ARG A 5 -15.25 15.53 72.23
N ASP A 6 -14.26 16.41 72.26
CA ASP A 6 -12.96 16.31 71.61
C ASP A 6 -12.17 15.05 72.04
N GLN A 7 -11.55 14.40 71.07
CA GLN A 7 -10.22 13.81 71.26
C GLN A 7 -9.33 14.22 70.08
N TRP A 8 -8.33 15.02 70.42
CA TRP A 8 -7.22 15.44 69.57
C TRP A 8 -6.41 14.22 69.10
N GLU A 9 -6.47 13.92 67.80
CA GLU A 9 -5.43 13.13 67.13
C GLU A 9 -4.29 14.05 66.67
N ASN A 10 -3.09 13.66 67.07
CA ASN A 10 -1.83 14.36 66.90
C ASN A 10 -1.48 14.53 65.38
N PRO A 11 -1.30 15.75 64.85
CA PRO A 11 -1.10 15.97 63.41
C PRO A 11 0.22 15.41 62.84
N ASP A 12 1.19 15.08 63.70
CA ASP A 12 2.55 14.70 63.28
C ASP A 12 2.72 13.22 62.87
N LYS A 13 1.67 12.38 62.97
CA LYS A 13 1.72 10.98 62.52
C LYS A 13 1.18 10.76 61.10
N ALA A 14 0.34 11.65 60.58
CA ALA A 14 -0.21 11.51 59.22
C ALA A 14 0.75 12.01 58.11
N GLN A 15 1.82 12.72 58.49
CA GLN A 15 2.76 13.34 57.54
C GLN A 15 4.04 12.51 57.31
N LYS A 16 4.29 11.46 58.10
CA LYS A 16 5.43 10.55 57.93
C LYS A 16 5.19 9.36 56.99
N ASP A 17 3.93 9.00 56.71
CA ASP A 17 3.60 7.90 55.79
C ASP A 17 3.38 8.33 54.33
N LYS A 18 3.45 9.64 54.03
CA LYS A 18 3.33 10.17 52.64
C LYS A 18 4.66 10.57 51.99
N ALA A 19 5.79 10.44 52.67
CA ALA A 19 7.11 10.91 52.18
C ALA A 19 8.05 9.78 51.70
N GLY A 20 7.53 8.57 51.47
CA GLY A 20 8.36 7.39 51.21
C GLY A 20 8.11 6.68 49.88
N GLN A 21 7.64 7.37 48.81
CA GLN A 21 7.36 6.73 47.52
C GLN A 21 7.51 7.67 46.31
N THR A 22 8.60 8.44 46.29
CA THR A 22 9.14 9.02 45.06
C THR A 22 10.63 8.76 45.06
N SER A 23 11.04 7.64 44.47
CA SER A 23 12.44 7.44 44.13
C SER A 23 12.80 8.47 43.06
N GLY A 24 13.35 9.61 43.47
CA GLY A 24 14.17 10.44 42.60
C GLY A 24 15.28 9.61 41.96
N PRO A 25 15.83 10.03 40.82
CA PRO A 25 16.75 9.21 40.04
C PRO A 25 17.95 8.86 40.92
N SER A 26 18.10 7.58 41.25
CA SER A 26 19.37 7.06 41.73
C SER A 26 20.46 7.56 40.79
N GLN A 27 21.62 7.99 41.30
CA GLN A 27 22.80 8.27 40.50
C GLN A 27 23.15 7.04 39.65
N GLY A 28 22.51 6.93 38.49
CA GLY A 28 22.58 5.79 37.62
C GLY A 28 23.83 5.88 36.76
N SER A 29 24.37 4.71 36.43
CA SER A 29 25.38 4.57 35.39
C SER A 29 24.98 5.37 34.14
N ARG A 30 25.97 5.86 33.36
CA ARG A 30 25.73 6.59 32.09
C ARG A 30 24.73 5.84 31.20
N MET A 31 24.81 4.51 31.22
CA MET A 31 23.93 3.59 30.51
C MET A 31 22.51 3.54 31.06
N GLY A 32 22.32 3.52 32.39
CA GLY A 32 20.98 3.61 32.99
C GLY A 32 20.26 4.91 32.61
N LYS A 33 21.00 6.00 32.38
CA LYS A 33 20.47 7.27 31.86
C LYS A 33 20.18 7.27 30.36
N LEU A 34 20.89 6.46 29.57
CA LEU A 34 20.80 6.42 28.10
C LEU A 34 19.80 5.36 27.59
N LEU A 35 19.81 4.17 28.18
CA LEU A 35 19.01 3.01 27.78
C LEU A 35 17.78 2.78 28.68
N GLY A 36 17.75 3.38 29.88
CA GLY A 36 16.68 3.19 30.84
C GLY A 36 16.68 1.82 31.55
N PHE A 37 17.76 1.04 31.41
CA PHE A 37 18.04 -0.22 32.13
C PHE A 37 19.55 -0.47 32.25
N GLU A 38 19.97 -1.38 33.14
CA GLU A 38 21.38 -1.76 33.32
C GLU A 38 21.70 -3.16 32.74
N TRP A 39 22.96 -3.44 32.36
CA TRP A 39 23.39 -4.78 31.89
C TRP A 39 23.09 -5.87 32.91
N THR A 40 23.14 -5.52 34.20
CA THR A 40 22.79 -6.39 35.32
C THR A 40 21.32 -6.81 35.31
N ASP A 41 20.42 -6.04 34.70
CA ASP A 41 18.99 -6.36 34.60
C ASP A 41 18.70 -7.44 33.54
N VAL A 42 19.59 -7.60 32.55
CA VAL A 42 19.43 -8.60 31.46
C VAL A 42 20.24 -9.87 31.73
N SER A 43 21.11 -9.87 32.74
CA SER A 43 22.06 -10.95 33.02
C SER A 43 21.45 -12.28 33.47
N SER A 44 20.14 -12.33 33.78
CA SER A 44 19.45 -13.55 34.19
C SER A 44 17.96 -13.46 33.91
N TRP A 45 17.31 -14.60 33.68
CA TRP A 45 15.87 -14.69 33.41
C TRP A 45 15.02 -13.96 34.47
N GLY A 46 15.28 -14.21 35.76
CA GLY A 46 14.50 -13.58 36.84
C GLY A 46 14.62 -12.05 36.87
N ARG A 47 15.78 -11.50 36.53
CA ARG A 47 15.98 -10.04 36.44
C ARG A 47 15.32 -9.45 35.21
N LEU A 48 15.39 -10.14 34.06
CA LEU A 48 14.71 -9.73 32.85
C LEU A 48 13.18 -9.70 33.04
N VAL A 49 12.63 -10.74 33.67
CA VAL A 49 11.21 -10.79 34.05
C VAL A 49 10.85 -9.62 34.96
N THR A 50 11.71 -9.29 35.93
CA THR A 50 11.48 -8.13 36.81
C THR A 50 11.54 -6.80 36.06
N LEU A 51 12.47 -6.64 35.11
CA LEU A 51 12.63 -5.45 34.29
C LEU A 51 11.40 -5.22 33.40
N LEU A 52 11.01 -6.25 32.64
CA LEU A 52 9.88 -6.17 31.69
C LEU A 52 8.53 -6.03 32.38
N ASN A 53 8.40 -6.43 33.64
CA ASN A 53 7.17 -6.27 34.41
C ASN A 53 7.21 -5.07 35.38
N ARG A 54 8.22 -4.19 35.30
CA ARG A 54 8.26 -2.98 36.14
C ARG A 54 7.07 -2.05 35.82
N PRO A 55 6.52 -1.35 36.83
CA PRO A 55 5.40 -0.43 36.63
C PRO A 55 5.78 0.72 35.71
N THR A 56 4.94 1.00 34.73
CA THR A 56 5.08 2.09 33.76
C THR A 56 3.75 2.85 33.64
N ASP A 57 3.81 4.15 33.35
CA ASP A 57 2.60 4.97 33.19
C ASP A 57 1.76 4.49 31.97
N PRO A 58 0.43 4.33 32.12
CA PRO A 58 -0.43 3.85 31.04
C PRO A 58 -0.80 4.90 29.98
N ALA A 59 -0.47 6.18 30.18
CA ALA A 59 -1.06 7.27 29.40
C ALA A 59 -0.71 7.22 27.90
N SER A 60 0.57 7.07 27.55
CA SER A 60 1.00 7.02 26.14
C SER A 60 0.39 5.82 25.39
N LEU A 61 0.33 4.65 26.04
CA LEU A 61 -0.29 3.44 25.47
C LEU A 61 -1.78 3.63 25.17
N ALA A 62 -2.51 4.33 26.05
CA ALA A 62 -3.92 4.63 25.83
C ALA A 62 -4.15 5.65 24.70
N VAL A 63 -3.27 6.64 24.53
CA VAL A 63 -3.31 7.55 23.38
C VAL A 63 -3.07 6.77 22.08
N PHE A 64 -2.07 5.90 22.04
CA PHE A 64 -1.83 5.05 20.88
C PHE A 64 -3.03 4.16 20.56
N ARG A 65 -3.62 3.48 21.56
CA ARG A 65 -4.84 2.67 21.39
C ARG A 65 -5.97 3.51 20.78
N PHE A 66 -6.21 4.72 21.30
CA PHE A 66 -7.25 5.60 20.79
C PHE A 66 -6.99 6.00 19.34
N LEU A 67 -5.77 6.49 19.02
CA LEU A 67 -5.43 6.92 17.67
C LEU A 67 -5.43 5.75 16.67
N PHE A 68 -4.86 4.60 17.02
CA PHE A 68 -4.89 3.41 16.18
C PHE A 68 -6.33 2.96 15.92
N GLY A 69 -7.17 2.87 16.96
CA GLY A 69 -8.59 2.53 16.81
C GLY A 69 -9.35 3.51 15.93
N LEU A 70 -9.10 4.82 16.09
CA LEU A 70 -9.69 5.87 15.24
C LEU A 70 -9.29 5.68 13.77
N LEU A 71 -8.00 5.45 13.51
CA LEU A 71 -7.53 5.22 12.13
C LEU A 71 -8.14 3.96 11.53
N MET A 72 -8.33 2.88 12.31
CA MET A 72 -9.02 1.67 11.83
C MET A 72 -10.51 1.90 11.56
N VAL A 73 -11.19 2.73 12.37
CA VAL A 73 -12.58 3.15 12.09
C VAL A 73 -12.70 3.89 10.77
N LEU A 74 -11.67 4.66 10.37
CA LEU A 74 -11.60 5.33 9.08
C LEU A 74 -11.17 4.38 7.94
N ASP A 75 -10.22 3.47 8.19
CA ASP A 75 -9.68 2.48 7.24
C ASP A 75 -10.77 1.55 6.71
N ILE A 76 -11.68 1.10 7.58
CA ILE A 76 -12.66 0.06 7.23
C ILE A 76 -13.64 0.51 6.12
N PRO A 77 -14.33 1.66 6.22
CA PRO A 77 -15.16 2.22 5.14
C PRO A 77 -14.41 2.54 3.85
N GLN A 78 -13.19 3.06 3.99
CA GLN A 78 -12.45 3.65 2.89
C GLN A 78 -11.54 2.64 2.18
N GLU A 79 -10.48 2.18 2.86
CA GLU A 79 -9.41 1.37 2.26
C GLU A 79 -9.77 -0.12 2.22
N ARG A 80 -10.48 -0.63 3.24
CA ARG A 80 -10.98 -2.02 3.21
C ARG A 80 -12.26 -2.19 2.40
N GLY A 81 -12.83 -1.08 1.93
CA GLY A 81 -13.93 -1.08 0.99
C GLY A 81 -15.26 -1.54 1.57
N LEU A 82 -15.55 -1.32 2.86
CA LEU A 82 -16.94 -1.50 3.35
C LEU A 82 -17.92 -0.62 2.56
N SER A 83 -17.45 0.57 2.13
CA SER A 83 -18.26 1.44 1.30
C SER A 83 -18.49 0.92 -0.10
N SER A 84 -17.68 0.00 -0.64
CA SER A 84 -17.76 -0.54 -2.02
C SER A 84 -17.82 -2.08 -2.06
N LEU A 85 -18.28 -2.68 -0.95
CA LEU A 85 -18.24 -4.13 -0.72
C LEU A 85 -19.05 -4.93 -1.74
N ASP A 86 -20.17 -4.36 -2.20
CA ASP A 86 -21.01 -4.85 -3.29
C ASP A 86 -20.24 -4.99 -4.61
N ARG A 87 -19.32 -4.08 -4.92
CA ARG A 87 -18.48 -4.19 -6.13
C ARG A 87 -17.42 -5.29 -6.00
N LYS A 88 -16.95 -5.53 -4.78
CA LYS A 88 -15.88 -6.50 -4.50
C LYS A 88 -16.36 -7.94 -4.40
N TYR A 89 -17.52 -8.17 -3.77
CA TYR A 89 -18.02 -9.51 -3.44
C TYR A 89 -19.42 -9.80 -3.99
N LEU A 90 -19.87 -9.11 -5.05
CA LEU A 90 -21.19 -9.37 -5.64
C LEU A 90 -21.36 -10.85 -5.97
N ASP A 91 -22.47 -11.42 -5.50
CA ASP A 91 -22.86 -12.79 -5.84
C ASP A 91 -23.15 -12.88 -7.36
N GLY A 92 -22.56 -13.86 -8.04
CA GLY A 92 -22.85 -14.16 -9.47
C GLY A 92 -21.84 -13.64 -10.50
N LEU A 93 -20.83 -12.86 -10.08
CA LEU A 93 -19.71 -12.52 -10.96
C LEU A 93 -18.75 -13.72 -11.10
N GLU A 94 -18.46 -14.14 -12.32
CA GLU A 94 -17.43 -15.16 -12.62
C GLU A 94 -16.04 -14.55 -12.48
N VAL A 95 -15.57 -14.40 -11.23
CA VAL A 95 -14.29 -13.75 -10.94
C VAL A 95 -13.34 -14.73 -10.25
N CYS A 96 -12.15 -14.84 -10.81
CA CYS A 96 -11.03 -15.54 -10.23
C CYS A 96 -10.48 -14.76 -9.04
N ARG A 97 -10.33 -15.47 -7.91
CA ARG A 97 -9.85 -14.90 -6.64
C ARG A 97 -8.56 -15.59 -6.23
N PHE A 98 -7.79 -14.91 -5.38
CA PHE A 98 -6.45 -15.30 -5.00
C PHE A 98 -6.29 -15.43 -3.47
N PRO A 99 -6.99 -16.35 -2.81
CA PRO A 99 -6.86 -16.53 -1.36
C PRO A 99 -5.48 -17.09 -1.01
N LEU A 100 -4.99 -16.82 0.21
CA LEU A 100 -3.76 -17.44 0.70
C LEU A 100 -3.93 -18.94 0.92
N LEU A 101 -5.09 -19.32 1.49
CA LEU A 101 -5.48 -20.69 1.74
C LEU A 101 -6.66 -21.00 0.84
N ASP A 102 -6.56 -22.03 -0.01
CA ASP A 102 -7.60 -22.37 -0.98
C ASP A 102 -8.96 -22.74 -0.34
N VAL A 103 -8.95 -23.08 0.96
CA VAL A 103 -10.15 -23.35 1.77
C VAL A 103 -10.96 -22.08 2.07
N LEU A 104 -10.33 -20.90 2.01
CA LEU A 104 -10.99 -19.64 2.32
C LEU A 104 -11.76 -19.14 1.09
N GLN A 105 -13.07 -18.99 1.24
CA GLN A 105 -13.95 -18.38 0.26
C GLN A 105 -14.75 -17.26 0.92
N PRO A 106 -15.05 -16.18 0.19
CA PRO A 106 -15.89 -15.11 0.73
C PRO A 106 -17.30 -15.65 1.01
N LEU A 107 -17.90 -15.14 2.08
CA LEU A 107 -19.30 -15.41 2.41
C LEU A 107 -20.20 -14.69 1.39
N PRO A 108 -21.49 -15.07 1.28
CA PRO A 108 -22.45 -14.31 0.50
C PRO A 108 -22.47 -12.84 0.90
N LEU A 109 -22.79 -11.95 -0.05
CA LEU A 109 -22.60 -10.51 0.12
C LEU A 109 -23.16 -9.94 1.44
N ASP A 110 -24.39 -10.30 1.81
CA ASP A 110 -25.03 -9.78 3.03
C ASP A 110 -24.26 -10.19 4.31
N TRP A 111 -23.70 -11.40 4.34
CA TRP A 111 -22.86 -11.89 5.44
C TRP A 111 -21.51 -11.18 5.49
N MET A 112 -20.94 -10.80 4.34
CA MET A 112 -19.72 -10.01 4.30
C MET A 112 -19.94 -8.62 4.92
N TYR A 113 -21.10 -7.98 4.71
CA TYR A 113 -21.46 -6.75 5.43
C TYR A 113 -21.53 -6.97 6.95
N LEU A 114 -22.05 -8.11 7.42
CA LEU A 114 -22.03 -8.43 8.85
C LEU A 114 -20.60 -8.58 9.40
N VAL A 115 -19.72 -9.30 8.70
CA VAL A 115 -18.30 -9.47 9.08
C VAL A 115 -17.62 -8.11 9.23
N TYR A 116 -17.80 -7.21 8.26
CA TYR A 116 -17.24 -5.86 8.32
C TYR A 116 -17.87 -5.00 9.40
N THR A 117 -19.16 -5.18 9.70
CA THR A 117 -19.82 -4.49 10.82
C THR A 117 -19.22 -4.91 12.15
N VAL A 118 -18.99 -6.21 12.35
CA VAL A 118 -18.32 -6.72 13.56
C VAL A 118 -16.90 -6.16 13.67
N MET A 119 -16.16 -6.12 12.56
CA MET A 119 -14.83 -5.51 12.49
C MET A 119 -14.87 -4.02 12.89
N PHE A 120 -15.83 -3.25 12.35
CA PHE A 120 -16.00 -1.83 12.62
C PHE A 120 -16.36 -1.55 14.08
N LEU A 121 -17.31 -2.31 14.65
CA LEU A 121 -17.67 -2.21 16.05
C LEU A 121 -16.51 -2.62 16.97
N GLY A 122 -15.71 -3.62 16.57
CA GLY A 122 -14.47 -3.99 17.22
C GLY A 122 -13.46 -2.83 17.26
N ALA A 123 -13.22 -2.17 16.13
CA ALA A 123 -12.36 -0.99 16.04
C ALA A 123 -12.86 0.16 16.92
N LEU A 124 -14.16 0.44 16.90
CA LEU A 124 -14.78 1.49 17.72
C LEU A 124 -14.67 1.16 19.22
N GLY A 125 -14.97 -0.08 19.62
CA GLY A 125 -14.82 -0.53 21.01
C GLY A 125 -13.37 -0.50 21.49
N MET A 126 -12.42 -0.83 20.61
CA MET A 126 -10.98 -0.71 20.86
C MET A 126 -10.56 0.76 21.03
N MET A 127 -11.06 1.67 20.18
CA MET A 127 -10.84 3.12 20.25
C MET A 127 -11.38 3.74 21.55
N LEU A 128 -12.52 3.27 22.05
CA LEU A 128 -13.11 3.75 23.31
C LEU A 128 -12.57 3.00 24.55
N GLY A 129 -11.93 1.85 24.35
CA GLY A 129 -11.51 0.97 25.43
C GLY A 129 -12.70 0.39 26.20
N MET A 130 -13.79 0.08 25.50
CA MET A 130 -15.01 -0.53 26.03
C MET A 130 -15.00 -2.03 25.74
N CYS A 131 -15.21 -2.88 26.75
CA CYS A 131 -15.07 -4.33 26.62
C CYS A 131 -13.76 -4.71 25.91
N TYR A 132 -12.69 -3.99 26.24
CA TYR A 132 -11.52 -3.79 25.38
C TYR A 132 -10.96 -5.08 24.76
N ARG A 133 -10.76 -6.13 25.56
CA ARG A 133 -10.20 -7.41 25.10
C ARG A 133 -11.12 -8.09 24.08
N ILE A 134 -12.43 -8.04 24.30
CA ILE A 134 -13.43 -8.57 23.35
C ILE A 134 -13.43 -7.72 22.08
N SER A 135 -13.43 -6.39 22.20
CA SER A 135 -13.38 -5.51 21.03
C SER A 135 -12.13 -5.72 20.17
N CYS A 136 -10.98 -5.95 20.78
CA CYS A 136 -9.77 -6.33 20.03
C CYS A 136 -9.96 -7.63 19.26
N VAL A 137 -10.57 -8.67 19.85
CA VAL A 137 -10.86 -9.94 19.15
C VAL A 137 -11.90 -9.76 18.03
N LEU A 138 -12.95 -8.97 18.28
CA LEU A 138 -13.98 -8.65 17.28
C LEU A 138 -13.43 -7.85 16.10
N PHE A 139 -12.36 -7.08 16.30
CA PHE A 139 -11.62 -6.47 15.19
C PHE A 139 -10.68 -7.48 14.52
N LEU A 140 -9.85 -8.17 15.32
CA LEU A 140 -8.73 -8.99 14.86
C LEU A 140 -9.17 -10.17 13.99
N LEU A 141 -10.20 -10.92 14.39
CA LEU A 141 -10.62 -12.13 13.68
C LEU A 141 -11.20 -11.81 12.29
N PRO A 142 -12.19 -10.89 12.15
CA PRO A 142 -12.63 -10.44 10.83
C PRO A 142 -11.51 -9.81 10.00
N TYR A 143 -10.62 -9.04 10.64
CA TYR A 143 -9.51 -8.40 9.94
C TYR A 143 -8.61 -9.43 9.25
N TRP A 144 -8.14 -10.44 9.99
CA TRP A 144 -7.32 -11.51 9.40
C TRP A 144 -8.08 -12.36 8.40
N TYR A 145 -9.37 -12.61 8.62
CA TYR A 145 -10.20 -13.30 7.64
C TYR A 145 -10.25 -12.53 6.30
N VAL A 146 -10.60 -11.24 6.33
CA VAL A 146 -10.63 -10.38 5.13
C VAL A 146 -9.26 -10.24 4.49
N PHE A 147 -8.20 -10.12 5.30
CA PHE A 147 -6.83 -10.08 4.81
C PHE A 147 -6.50 -11.37 4.05
N LEU A 148 -6.74 -12.55 4.63
CA LEU A 148 -6.37 -13.83 4.03
C LEU A 148 -7.20 -14.23 2.80
N LEU A 149 -8.38 -13.63 2.60
CA LEU A 149 -9.26 -13.90 1.46
C LEU A 149 -8.69 -13.47 0.10
N ASP A 150 -7.79 -12.47 0.07
CA ASP A 150 -7.35 -11.88 -1.20
C ASP A 150 -5.92 -11.33 -1.13
N LYS A 151 -4.95 -12.14 -1.60
CA LYS A 151 -3.52 -11.80 -1.71
C LYS A 151 -3.26 -10.57 -2.56
N THR A 152 -4.12 -10.29 -3.54
CA THR A 152 -3.90 -9.16 -4.44
C THR A 152 -4.02 -7.81 -3.73
N SER A 153 -4.74 -7.77 -2.60
CA SER A 153 -4.90 -6.58 -1.77
C SER A 153 -3.84 -6.45 -0.66
N TRP A 154 -2.90 -7.40 -0.56
CA TRP A 154 -1.89 -7.40 0.50
C TRP A 154 -0.91 -6.24 0.34
N ASN A 155 -0.39 -5.77 1.47
CA ASN A 155 0.68 -4.78 1.54
C ASN A 155 1.34 -4.91 2.93
N ASN A 156 2.62 -4.54 3.04
CA ASN A 156 3.38 -4.52 4.30
C ASN A 156 2.61 -3.80 5.43
N HIS A 157 1.93 -2.70 5.09
CA HIS A 157 1.19 -1.89 6.06
C HIS A 157 -0.08 -2.56 6.58
N SER A 158 -0.79 -3.27 5.71
CA SER A 158 -1.96 -4.07 6.10
C SER A 158 -1.52 -5.18 7.06
N TYR A 159 -0.41 -5.86 6.76
CA TYR A 159 0.16 -6.86 7.66
C TYR A 159 0.51 -6.25 9.04
N LEU A 160 1.14 -5.06 9.06
CA LEU A 160 1.45 -4.33 10.29
C LEU A 160 0.20 -4.04 11.14
N TYR A 161 -0.93 -3.66 10.55
CA TYR A 161 -2.15 -3.38 11.33
C TYR A 161 -2.68 -4.62 12.03
N GLY A 162 -2.65 -5.77 11.34
CA GLY A 162 -2.99 -7.07 11.92
C GLY A 162 -2.08 -7.42 13.11
N LEU A 163 -0.77 -7.17 12.98
CA LEU A 163 0.20 -7.36 14.06
C LEU A 163 -0.03 -6.42 15.25
N LEU A 164 -0.25 -5.13 15.00
CA LEU A 164 -0.51 -4.16 16.07
C LEU A 164 -1.81 -4.48 16.82
N ALA A 165 -2.86 -4.90 16.12
CA ALA A 165 -4.10 -5.35 16.74
C ALA A 165 -3.92 -6.65 17.54
N PHE A 166 -3.14 -7.60 17.02
CA PHE A 166 -2.77 -8.82 17.74
C PHE A 166 -2.04 -8.48 19.05
N GLN A 167 -1.03 -7.61 18.98
CA GLN A 167 -0.29 -7.14 20.15
C GLN A 167 -1.20 -6.46 21.18
N LEU A 168 -2.04 -5.51 20.74
CA LEU A 168 -3.01 -4.82 21.60
C LEU A 168 -3.94 -5.80 22.32
N THR A 169 -4.35 -6.89 21.67
CA THR A 169 -5.21 -7.92 22.29
C THR A 169 -4.62 -8.48 23.59
N PHE A 170 -3.29 -8.54 23.73
CA PHE A 170 -2.61 -9.03 24.92
C PHE A 170 -2.26 -7.95 25.95
N MET A 171 -2.28 -6.67 25.58
CA MET A 171 -1.83 -5.54 26.41
C MET A 171 -2.93 -4.97 27.32
N ASP A 172 -2.51 -4.21 28.33
CA ASP A 172 -3.40 -3.52 29.28
C ASP A 172 -3.69 -2.06 28.85
N ALA A 173 -3.94 -1.83 27.55
CA ALA A 173 -4.15 -0.48 27.00
C ALA A 173 -5.49 0.17 27.42
N ASN A 174 -6.33 -0.57 28.15
CA ASN A 174 -7.58 -0.10 28.75
C ASN A 174 -7.40 0.42 30.19
N HIS A 175 -6.18 0.50 30.73
CA HIS A 175 -5.96 1.02 32.08
C HIS A 175 -5.98 2.56 32.17
N TYR A 176 -6.07 3.26 31.04
CA TYR A 176 -6.17 4.73 31.02
C TYR A 176 -7.08 5.21 29.88
N TRP A 177 -7.78 6.31 30.15
CA TRP A 177 -8.71 6.98 29.23
C TRP A 177 -9.60 6.00 28.45
N SER A 178 -10.31 5.15 29.18
CA SER A 178 -11.12 4.05 28.65
C SER A 178 -12.46 3.95 29.37
N VAL A 179 -13.47 3.46 28.66
CA VAL A 179 -14.78 3.15 29.26
C VAL A 179 -14.65 2.02 30.31
N ASP A 180 -13.82 1.00 30.05
CA ASP A 180 -13.51 -0.05 31.02
C ASP A 180 -12.99 0.50 32.36
N GLY A 181 -12.15 1.53 32.32
CA GLY A 181 -11.63 2.20 33.51
C GLY A 181 -12.68 3.04 34.23
N MET A 182 -13.65 3.60 33.50
CA MET A 182 -14.78 4.31 34.11
C MET A 182 -15.70 3.33 34.86
N LEU A 183 -15.93 2.14 34.29
CA LEU A 183 -16.79 1.11 34.86
C LEU A 183 -16.11 0.29 35.98
N ASN A 184 -14.78 0.14 35.94
CA ASN A 184 -14.04 -0.65 36.93
C ASN A 184 -12.89 0.15 37.57
N ALA A 185 -13.07 0.50 38.85
CA ALA A 185 -12.11 1.26 39.63
C ALA A 185 -10.72 0.61 39.73
N ARG A 186 -10.57 -0.72 39.59
CA ARG A 186 -9.27 -1.40 39.61
C ARG A 186 -8.44 -1.16 38.35
N LYS A 187 -9.10 -0.96 37.21
CA LYS A 187 -8.44 -0.65 35.92
C LYS A 187 -8.16 0.84 35.77
N ARG A 188 -8.97 1.68 36.42
CA ARG A 188 -8.94 3.13 36.25
C ARG A 188 -7.57 3.73 36.58
N ASN A 189 -6.89 4.29 35.58
CA ASN A 189 -5.61 4.96 35.77
C ASN A 189 -4.59 4.07 36.52
N ALA A 190 -4.47 2.80 36.14
CA ALA A 190 -3.57 1.84 36.80
C ALA A 190 -2.27 1.65 36.00
N HIS A 191 -1.16 1.34 36.67
CA HIS A 191 0.11 1.03 36.01
C HIS A 191 -0.02 -0.14 35.02
N VAL A 192 0.84 -0.13 34.00
CA VAL A 192 1.01 -1.23 33.05
C VAL A 192 2.46 -1.73 33.06
N PRO A 193 2.70 -3.02 32.81
CA PRO A 193 4.06 -3.54 32.76
C PRO A 193 4.81 -2.99 31.53
N LEU A 194 6.13 -2.82 31.67
CA LEU A 194 6.99 -2.25 30.62
C LEU A 194 6.90 -3.01 29.29
N TRP A 195 6.72 -4.34 29.32
CA TRP A 195 6.69 -5.17 28.13
C TRP A 195 5.62 -4.74 27.11
N ASN A 196 4.50 -4.14 27.56
CA ASN A 196 3.48 -3.57 26.66
C ASN A 196 4.09 -2.54 25.69
N TYR A 197 5.01 -1.70 26.20
CA TYR A 197 5.73 -0.74 25.37
C TYR A 197 6.87 -1.39 24.59
N THR A 198 7.58 -2.36 25.20
CA THR A 198 8.71 -3.03 24.55
C THR A 198 8.29 -3.74 23.26
N VAL A 199 7.16 -4.44 23.26
CA VAL A 199 6.66 -5.14 22.07
C VAL A 199 6.26 -4.16 20.97
N LEU A 200 5.47 -3.12 21.27
CA LEU A 200 5.05 -2.12 20.28
C LEU A 200 6.24 -1.35 19.70
N ARG A 201 7.13 -0.83 20.57
CA ARG A 201 8.33 -0.10 20.14
C ARG A 201 9.24 -1.01 19.34
N GLY A 202 9.38 -2.27 19.74
CA GLY A 202 10.15 -3.28 19.02
C GLY A 202 9.60 -3.56 17.64
N GLN A 203 8.28 -3.72 17.47
CA GLN A 203 7.65 -3.88 16.16
C GLN A 203 7.97 -2.70 15.24
N ILE A 204 7.72 -1.47 15.70
CA ILE A 204 7.94 -0.26 14.91
C ILE A 204 9.43 -0.09 14.57
N PHE A 205 10.32 -0.41 15.52
CA PHE A 205 11.76 -0.44 15.29
C PHE A 205 12.13 -1.44 14.18
N ILE A 206 11.62 -2.68 14.25
CA ILE A 206 11.90 -3.74 13.27
C ILE A 206 11.44 -3.30 11.87
N VAL A 207 10.26 -2.69 11.75
CA VAL A 207 9.76 -2.20 10.46
C VAL A 207 10.75 -1.22 9.82
N TYR A 208 11.21 -0.19 10.56
CA TYR A 208 12.20 0.75 10.02
C TYR A 208 13.53 0.07 9.71
N PHE A 209 14.07 -0.67 10.68
CA PHE A 209 15.39 -1.25 10.57
C PHE A 209 15.48 -2.26 9.43
N ILE A 210 14.51 -3.18 9.31
CA ILE A 210 14.50 -4.15 8.22
C ILE A 210 14.24 -3.46 6.88
N ALA A 211 13.35 -2.47 6.80
CA ALA A 211 13.17 -1.71 5.57
C ALA A 211 14.46 -1.01 5.12
N GLY A 212 15.25 -0.48 6.05
CA GLY A 212 16.57 0.09 5.79
C GLY A 212 17.58 -0.97 5.33
N VAL A 213 17.60 -2.14 5.97
CA VAL A 213 18.46 -3.26 5.56
C VAL A 213 18.11 -3.74 4.15
N LYS A 214 16.83 -3.78 3.78
CA LYS A 214 16.38 -4.16 2.43
C LYS A 214 16.72 -3.11 1.37
N LYS A 215 16.87 -1.85 1.75
CA LYS A 215 17.36 -0.76 0.88
C LYS A 215 18.88 -0.76 0.68
N LEU A 216 19.62 -1.69 1.30
CA LEU A 216 21.04 -1.91 0.97
C LEU A 216 21.22 -2.71 -0.34
N ASP A 217 20.12 -3.10 -0.99
CA ASP A 217 20.16 -3.70 -2.32
C ASP A 217 20.82 -2.76 -3.34
N ALA A 218 21.54 -3.35 -4.30
CA ALA A 218 22.29 -2.61 -5.31
C ALA A 218 21.38 -1.66 -6.11
N ASP A 219 20.15 -2.07 -6.44
CA ASP A 219 19.23 -1.24 -7.22
C ASP A 219 18.84 0.04 -6.48
N TRP A 220 18.68 -0.03 -5.16
CA TRP A 220 18.36 1.15 -4.36
C TRP A 220 19.59 2.05 -4.19
N VAL A 221 20.76 1.46 -3.87
CA VAL A 221 21.99 2.23 -3.64
C VAL A 221 22.46 2.96 -4.90
N GLU A 222 22.25 2.36 -6.07
CA GLU A 222 22.62 2.92 -7.38
C GLU A 222 21.59 3.89 -7.95
N GLY A 223 20.38 3.98 -7.38
CA GLY A 223 19.37 4.95 -7.79
C GLY A 223 18.35 4.45 -8.83
N TYR A 224 18.32 3.14 -9.11
CA TYR A 224 17.42 2.53 -10.10
C TYR A 224 16.02 2.21 -9.57
N SER A 225 15.80 2.32 -8.26
CA SER A 225 14.49 2.08 -7.64
C SER A 225 13.65 3.36 -7.63
N MET A 226 12.46 3.39 -8.24
CA MET A 226 11.61 4.59 -8.19
C MET A 226 12.30 5.84 -8.79
N GLU A 227 13.07 5.67 -9.86
CA GLU A 227 13.93 6.70 -10.46
C GLU A 227 13.20 8.04 -10.71
N TYR A 228 11.96 7.96 -11.20
CA TYR A 228 11.14 9.13 -11.56
C TYR A 228 10.54 9.89 -10.36
N LEU A 229 10.70 9.40 -9.12
CA LEU A 229 10.06 10.00 -7.96
C LEU A 229 10.56 11.44 -7.68
N SER A 230 11.82 11.74 -8.02
CA SER A 230 12.42 13.08 -7.87
C SER A 230 11.77 14.15 -8.77
N ARG A 231 11.02 13.75 -9.80
CA ARG A 231 10.27 14.67 -10.67
C ARG A 231 9.12 15.35 -9.91
N HIS A 232 8.59 14.71 -8.88
CA HIS A 232 7.47 15.23 -8.10
C HIS A 232 7.79 16.61 -7.49
N TRP A 233 6.78 17.49 -7.42
CA TRP A 233 6.93 18.90 -7.02
C TRP A 233 7.48 19.08 -5.59
N LEU A 234 7.30 18.08 -4.72
CA LEU A 234 7.85 18.08 -3.36
C LEU A 234 9.37 18.16 -3.33
N PHE A 235 10.04 17.72 -4.40
CA PHE A 235 11.48 17.76 -4.52
C PHE A 235 12.00 19.02 -5.22
N SER A 236 11.12 19.89 -5.74
CA SER A 236 11.52 21.14 -6.41
C SER A 236 12.46 22.03 -5.59
N PRO A 237 12.32 22.18 -4.26
CA PRO A 237 13.30 22.94 -3.47
C PRO A 237 14.73 22.38 -3.53
N PHE A 238 14.90 21.06 -3.63
CA PHE A 238 16.21 20.43 -3.76
C PHE A 238 16.78 20.62 -5.17
N LYS A 239 15.91 20.65 -6.18
CA LYS A 239 16.26 20.87 -7.59
C LYS A 239 16.76 22.29 -7.90
N LEU A 240 16.64 23.23 -6.95
CA LEU A 240 17.28 24.55 -7.06
C LEU A 240 18.81 24.47 -6.90
N VAL A 241 19.32 23.41 -6.27
CA VAL A 241 20.74 23.23 -5.93
C VAL A 241 21.33 21.97 -6.56
N LEU A 242 20.52 20.93 -6.76
CA LEU A 242 20.93 19.64 -7.30
C LEU A 242 20.27 19.38 -8.66
N SER A 243 20.91 18.62 -9.54
CA SER A 243 20.24 18.09 -10.74
C SER A 243 19.12 17.12 -10.35
N GLU A 244 18.23 16.79 -11.28
CA GLU A 244 17.15 15.81 -11.05
C GLU A 244 17.72 14.43 -10.66
N GLU A 245 18.75 13.98 -11.37
CA GLU A 245 19.46 12.72 -11.11
C GLU A 245 20.11 12.71 -9.73
N MET A 246 20.83 13.78 -9.36
CA MET A 246 21.47 13.89 -8.05
C MET A 246 20.44 14.02 -6.93
N THR A 247 19.31 14.67 -7.19
CA THR A 247 18.19 14.71 -6.25
C THR A 247 17.63 13.31 -6.04
N SER A 248 17.45 12.53 -7.10
CA SER A 248 17.01 11.13 -7.00
C SER A 248 18.01 10.31 -6.18
N LEU A 249 19.29 10.30 -6.57
CA LEU A 249 20.29 9.48 -5.89
C LEU A 249 20.52 9.90 -4.43
N VAL A 250 20.74 11.18 -4.16
CA VAL A 250 21.11 11.64 -2.82
C VAL A 250 19.89 11.78 -1.90
N VAL A 251 18.84 12.46 -2.36
CA VAL A 251 17.69 12.83 -1.49
C VAL A 251 16.67 11.70 -1.40
N VAL A 252 16.35 11.03 -2.51
CA VAL A 252 15.37 9.93 -2.46
C VAL A 252 16.04 8.67 -1.92
N HIS A 253 17.13 8.22 -2.54
CA HIS A 253 17.72 6.93 -2.23
C HIS A 253 18.59 6.94 -0.97
N TRP A 254 19.66 7.74 -0.95
CA TRP A 254 20.61 7.74 0.17
C TRP A 254 20.01 8.28 1.47
N CYS A 255 19.32 9.42 1.44
CA CYS A 255 18.62 9.94 2.61
C CYS A 255 17.48 9.02 3.06
N GLY A 256 16.74 8.40 2.14
CA GLY A 256 15.71 7.41 2.45
C GLY A 256 16.29 6.17 3.15
N LEU A 257 17.39 5.62 2.61
CA LEU A 257 18.14 4.50 3.20
C LEU A 257 18.66 4.84 4.60
N LEU A 258 19.35 5.99 4.74
CA LEU A 258 19.93 6.41 6.01
C LEU A 258 18.85 6.64 7.06
N LEU A 259 17.72 7.24 6.66
CA LEU A 259 16.60 7.46 7.56
C LEU A 259 16.02 6.13 8.04
N ASP A 260 15.71 5.18 7.15
CA ASP A 260 15.13 3.89 7.55
C ASP A 260 16.07 3.09 8.47
N LEU A 261 17.38 3.04 8.16
CA LEU A 261 18.37 2.36 9.00
C LEU A 261 18.54 3.01 10.38
N SER A 262 18.41 4.34 10.47
CA SER A 262 18.68 5.08 11.70
C SER A 262 17.43 5.44 12.52
N ALA A 263 16.23 5.49 11.92
CA ALA A 263 14.99 5.98 12.54
C ALA A 263 14.66 5.25 13.84
N GLY A 264 14.75 3.91 13.82
CA GLY A 264 14.54 3.09 15.02
C GLY A 264 15.46 3.49 16.17
N PHE A 265 16.76 3.66 15.90
CA PHE A 265 17.75 4.09 16.89
C PHE A 265 17.51 5.52 17.35
N LEU A 266 17.26 6.44 16.41
CA LEU A 266 17.02 7.85 16.69
C LEU A 266 15.84 8.04 17.65
N LEU A 267 14.74 7.30 17.43
CA LEU A 267 13.56 7.33 18.30
C LEU A 267 13.78 6.67 19.67
N PHE A 268 14.60 5.61 19.70
CA PHE A 268 14.81 4.83 20.93
C PHE A 268 15.57 5.62 21.99
N PHE A 269 16.69 6.27 21.64
CA PHE A 269 17.52 7.00 22.60
C PHE A 269 16.94 8.37 22.98
N ASP A 270 16.94 8.69 24.27
CA ASP A 270 16.42 9.96 24.80
C ASP A 270 17.07 11.20 24.16
N ALA A 271 18.38 11.14 23.90
CA ALA A 271 19.15 12.26 23.36
C ALA A 271 18.83 12.59 21.90
N SER A 272 18.55 11.58 21.08
CA SER A 272 18.26 11.74 19.65
C SER A 272 16.78 11.78 19.31
N ARG A 273 15.90 11.49 20.29
CA ARG A 273 14.46 11.30 20.03
C ARG A 273 13.78 12.49 19.38
N SER A 274 14.09 13.72 19.80
CA SER A 274 13.50 14.92 19.21
C SER A 274 13.85 15.05 17.73
N ILE A 275 15.11 14.75 17.37
CA ILE A 275 15.60 14.72 15.98
C ILE A 275 14.90 13.60 15.21
N GLY A 276 14.82 12.40 15.79
CA GLY A 276 14.11 11.27 15.19
C GLY A 276 12.63 11.57 14.92
N LEU A 277 11.93 12.18 15.89
CA LEU A 277 10.52 12.57 15.73
C LEU A 277 10.33 13.60 14.61
N LEU A 278 11.24 14.57 14.46
CA LEU A 278 11.18 15.55 13.39
C LEU A 278 11.29 14.86 12.01
N PHE A 279 12.35 14.09 11.79
CA PHE A 279 12.61 13.47 10.49
C PHE A 279 11.61 12.38 10.13
N VAL A 280 11.23 11.53 11.09
CA VAL A 280 10.21 10.49 10.87
C VAL A 280 8.86 11.12 10.58
N SER A 281 8.48 12.20 11.27
CA SER A 281 7.21 12.88 11.00
C SER A 281 7.21 13.53 9.62
N TYR A 282 8.30 14.21 9.26
CA TYR A 282 8.47 14.79 7.93
C TYR A 282 8.37 13.74 6.82
N PHE A 283 9.07 12.61 6.98
CA PHE A 283 9.05 11.50 6.04
C PHE A 283 7.64 10.92 5.82
N HIS A 284 6.90 10.66 6.90
CA HIS A 284 5.53 10.14 6.76
C HIS A 284 4.55 11.16 6.18
N CYS A 285 4.70 12.44 6.53
CA CYS A 285 3.94 13.50 5.87
C CYS A 285 4.24 13.55 4.37
N MET A 286 5.51 13.48 3.97
CA MET A 286 5.92 13.44 2.56
C MET A 286 5.35 12.20 1.85
N ASN A 287 5.47 11.01 2.45
CA ASN A 287 4.92 9.77 1.90
C ASN A 287 3.40 9.82 1.74
N SER A 288 2.68 10.50 2.64
CA SER A 288 1.22 10.67 2.52
C SER A 288 0.79 11.50 1.29
N GLN A 289 1.71 12.27 0.73
CA GLN A 289 1.50 13.08 -0.47
C GLN A 289 2.08 12.43 -1.73
N LEU A 290 3.23 11.75 -1.61
CA LEU A 290 3.90 11.07 -2.72
C LEU A 290 3.20 9.79 -3.16
N PHE A 291 2.60 9.08 -2.20
CA PHE A 291 2.13 7.74 -2.44
C PHE A 291 0.73 7.52 -1.89
N SER A 292 -0.10 6.82 -2.66
CA SER A 292 -1.45 6.39 -2.28
C SER A 292 -1.41 5.13 -1.39
N ILE A 293 -0.68 5.16 -0.27
CA ILE A 293 -0.46 3.99 0.62
C ILE A 293 -1.49 3.94 1.77
N GLY A 294 -2.69 4.50 1.54
CA GLY A 294 -3.78 4.50 2.50
C GLY A 294 -3.40 5.06 3.87
N MET A 295 -3.83 4.39 4.94
CA MET A 295 -3.70 4.87 6.33
C MET A 295 -2.28 4.77 6.92
N PHE A 296 -1.28 4.28 6.16
CA PHE A 296 0.02 3.89 6.70
C PHE A 296 0.77 5.05 7.36
N SER A 297 0.96 6.15 6.63
CA SER A 297 1.67 7.32 7.14
C SER A 297 1.05 7.84 8.43
N TYR A 298 -0.28 7.84 8.52
CA TYR A 298 -1.01 8.29 9.71
C TYR A 298 -0.86 7.32 10.88
N VAL A 299 -0.85 6.00 10.64
CA VAL A 299 -0.58 5.01 11.69
C VAL A 299 0.84 5.14 12.22
N MET A 300 1.83 5.36 11.34
CA MET A 300 3.20 5.56 11.76
C MET A 300 3.35 6.85 12.58
N LEU A 301 2.75 7.96 12.13
CA LEU A 301 2.68 9.21 12.90
C LEU A 301 2.00 9.02 14.27
N ALA A 302 0.91 8.26 14.34
CA ALA A 302 0.23 7.94 15.59
C ALA A 302 1.06 7.03 16.51
N SER A 303 1.97 6.22 15.96
CA SER A 303 2.87 5.35 16.71
C SER A 303 4.10 6.07 17.27
N SER A 304 4.60 7.12 16.59
CA SER A 304 5.81 7.85 16.99
C SER A 304 5.80 8.35 18.46
N PRO A 305 4.69 8.89 19.01
CA PRO A 305 4.61 9.28 20.42
C PRO A 305 4.79 8.13 21.43
N LEU A 306 4.69 6.86 21.01
CA LEU A 306 5.00 5.72 21.88
C LEU A 306 6.44 5.74 22.37
N PHE A 307 7.38 6.33 21.60
CA PHE A 307 8.79 6.40 21.97
C PHE A 307 9.07 7.49 23.02
N CYS A 308 8.20 8.49 23.16
CA CYS A 308 8.30 9.52 24.18
C CYS A 308 8.16 8.96 25.61
N HIS A 309 8.48 9.80 26.61
CA HIS A 309 8.23 9.44 28.02
C HIS A 309 6.75 9.09 28.23
N PRO A 310 6.42 7.94 28.85
CA PRO A 310 5.04 7.45 28.93
C PRO A 310 4.00 8.42 29.55
N GLU A 311 4.46 9.37 30.37
CA GLU A 311 3.66 10.41 31.03
C GLU A 311 3.39 11.66 30.16
N TRP A 312 3.93 11.74 28.93
CA TRP A 312 3.79 12.91 28.06
C TRP A 312 2.34 13.38 27.86
N PRO A 313 1.31 12.51 27.74
CA PRO A 313 -0.05 12.99 27.53
C PRO A 313 -0.57 13.78 28.74
N ARG A 314 -0.18 13.38 29.96
CA ARG A 314 -0.59 14.09 31.18
C ARG A 314 0.01 15.49 31.23
N LYS A 315 1.28 15.61 30.83
CA LYS A 315 1.96 16.91 30.70
C LYS A 315 1.25 17.78 29.68
N LEU A 316 0.91 17.24 28.51
CA LEU A 316 0.17 17.99 27.49
C LEU A 316 -1.19 18.50 28.00
N VAL A 317 -1.99 17.62 28.62
CA VAL A 317 -3.28 17.97 29.22
C VAL A 317 -3.14 19.03 30.33
N SER A 318 -1.98 19.10 31.00
CA SER A 318 -1.71 20.12 32.01
C SER A 318 -1.67 21.54 31.44
N TYR A 319 -1.26 21.71 30.19
CA TYR A 319 -1.20 22.99 29.49
C TYR A 319 -2.52 23.42 28.82
N CYS A 320 -3.50 22.52 28.69
CA CYS A 320 -4.79 22.82 28.05
C CYS A 320 -5.67 23.75 28.93
N PRO A 321 -6.60 24.55 28.35
CA PRO A 321 -7.55 25.37 29.12
C PRO A 321 -8.45 24.53 30.05
N ARG A 322 -8.85 25.06 31.21
CA ARG A 322 -9.66 24.33 32.24
C ARG A 322 -10.92 23.66 31.68
N ARG A 323 -11.65 24.33 30.77
CA ARG A 323 -12.86 23.77 30.13
C ARG A 323 -12.57 22.50 29.31
N LEU A 324 -11.40 22.42 28.67
CA LEU A 324 -11.00 21.24 27.92
C LEU A 324 -10.47 20.13 28.85
N GLN A 325 -9.92 20.51 30.01
CA GLN A 325 -9.43 19.54 31.01
C GLN A 325 -10.55 18.66 31.61
N GLU A 326 -11.80 19.12 31.59
CA GLU A 326 -12.96 18.32 32.03
C GLU A 326 -13.29 17.18 31.05
N LEU A 327 -12.99 17.36 29.76
CA LEU A 327 -13.19 16.37 28.71
C LEU A 327 -11.96 15.46 28.49
N LEU A 328 -10.78 15.90 28.96
CA LEU A 328 -9.50 15.24 28.74
C LEU A 328 -9.15 14.23 29.84
N PRO A 329 -8.17 13.33 29.58
CA PRO A 329 -7.77 12.27 30.51
C PRO A 329 -7.31 12.76 31.90
N PRO A 330 -7.47 11.94 32.96
CA PRO A 330 -7.08 12.33 34.33
C PRO A 330 -5.59 12.64 34.49
N LYS A 331 -5.25 13.76 35.12
CA LYS A 331 -3.84 14.13 35.41
C LYS A 331 -3.21 13.36 36.56
N ALA A 332 -4.02 12.71 37.40
CA ALA A 332 -3.57 12.05 38.62
C ALA A 332 -2.56 10.93 38.36
N ALA A 333 -1.59 10.74 39.26
CA ALA A 333 -0.62 9.66 39.14
C ALA A 333 -1.30 8.27 39.09
N PRO A 334 -0.74 7.31 38.34
CA PRO A 334 -1.34 5.99 38.22
C PRO A 334 -1.30 5.21 39.54
N GLN A 335 -2.36 4.45 39.80
CA GLN A 335 -2.45 3.56 40.96
C GLN A 335 -1.72 2.22 40.73
N PRO A 336 -1.34 1.49 41.80
CA PRO A 336 -0.71 0.18 41.66
C PRO A 336 -1.58 -0.84 40.92
N SER A 337 -0.97 -1.68 40.07
CA SER A 337 -1.65 -2.75 39.33
C SER A 337 -1.11 -4.11 39.72
N THR A 338 -1.98 -5.13 39.75
CA THR A 338 -1.58 -6.52 39.97
C THR A 338 -0.78 -7.12 38.80
N SER A 339 -0.79 -6.48 37.62
CA SER A 339 0.01 -6.90 36.46
C SER A 339 1.47 -6.45 36.51
N CYS A 340 1.85 -5.64 37.50
CA CYS A 340 3.18 -5.06 37.64
C CYS A 340 3.96 -5.63 38.84
N MET A 341 5.28 -5.65 38.70
CA MET A 341 6.24 -6.04 39.74
C MET A 341 6.87 -4.81 40.37
N TYR A 342 6.61 -4.59 41.65
CA TYR A 342 7.15 -3.46 42.40
C TYR A 342 8.43 -3.87 43.15
N LYS A 343 9.51 -3.10 42.98
CA LYS A 343 10.71 -3.27 43.81
C LYS A 343 10.36 -2.84 45.24
N ARG A 344 10.23 -3.79 46.17
CA ARG A 344 10.08 -3.49 47.61
C ARG A 344 11.41 -3.02 48.20
N SER A 345 11.35 -2.10 49.15
CA SER A 345 12.49 -1.72 50.00
C SER A 345 13.08 -2.96 50.70
N ARG A 346 14.40 -2.99 50.90
CA ARG A 346 15.24 -4.11 51.39
C ARG A 346 14.73 -4.84 52.64
N ALA A 347 13.76 -4.29 53.38
CA ALA A 347 13.27 -4.81 54.67
C ALA A 347 12.19 -5.91 54.59
N LYS A 348 11.55 -6.17 53.43
CA LYS A 348 10.60 -7.28 53.27
C LYS A 348 10.86 -7.97 51.93
N GLY A 349 11.16 -9.27 51.97
CA GLY A 349 11.62 -10.09 50.84
C GLY A 349 10.90 -9.81 49.50
N GLY A 350 11.69 -9.80 48.42
CA GLY A 350 11.21 -9.46 47.08
C GLY A 350 10.06 -10.34 46.62
N GLN A 351 9.10 -9.74 45.90
CA GLN A 351 7.99 -10.48 45.29
C GLN A 351 8.56 -11.45 44.25
N LYS A 352 8.26 -12.75 44.38
CA LYS A 352 8.68 -13.74 43.38
C LYS A 352 7.83 -13.56 42.11
N PRO A 353 8.43 -13.65 40.91
CA PRO A 353 7.67 -13.50 39.67
C PRO A 353 6.68 -14.66 39.51
N GLY A 354 5.39 -14.35 39.50
CA GLY A 354 4.34 -15.33 39.17
C GLY A 354 4.34 -15.74 37.70
N LEU A 355 3.62 -16.82 37.37
CA LEU A 355 3.54 -17.40 36.02
C LEU A 355 3.16 -16.38 34.94
N ARG A 356 2.21 -15.47 35.21
CA ARG A 356 1.79 -14.43 34.25
C ARG A 356 2.93 -13.50 33.84
N HIS A 357 3.80 -13.12 34.77
CA HIS A 357 4.95 -12.27 34.50
C HIS A 357 5.99 -13.00 33.64
N GLN A 358 6.19 -14.29 33.91
CA GLN A 358 7.08 -15.14 33.10
C GLN A 358 6.54 -15.31 31.68
N LEU A 359 5.25 -15.56 31.52
CA LEU A 359 4.59 -15.68 30.21
C LEU A 359 4.65 -14.37 29.42
N GLY A 360 4.41 -13.21 30.04
CA GLY A 360 4.53 -11.92 29.35
C GLY A 360 5.95 -11.63 28.85
N THR A 361 6.97 -11.99 29.64
CA THR A 361 8.38 -11.91 29.22
C THR A 361 8.72 -12.91 28.12
N ALA A 362 8.28 -14.17 28.23
CA ALA A 362 8.50 -15.18 27.20
C ALA A 362 7.82 -14.78 25.88
N PHE A 363 6.57 -14.31 25.93
CA PHE A 363 5.85 -13.77 24.78
C PHE A 363 6.63 -12.64 24.11
N THR A 364 7.12 -11.68 24.90
CA THR A 364 7.90 -10.54 24.36
C THR A 364 9.12 -11.01 23.59
N LEU A 365 9.90 -11.95 24.13
CA LEU A 365 11.09 -12.45 23.45
C LEU A 365 10.77 -13.28 22.22
N LEU A 366 9.81 -14.21 22.34
CA LEU A 366 9.41 -15.07 21.23
C LEU A 366 8.85 -14.23 20.07
N TYR A 367 8.04 -13.22 20.38
CA TYR A 367 7.50 -12.30 19.38
C TYR A 367 8.60 -11.51 18.66
N LEU A 368 9.55 -10.91 19.39
CA LEU A 368 10.64 -10.16 18.75
C LEU A 368 11.55 -11.07 17.92
N LEU A 369 11.82 -12.29 18.37
CA LEU A 369 12.59 -13.27 17.61
C LEU A 369 11.86 -13.71 16.34
N GLU A 370 10.56 -13.96 16.44
CA GLU A 370 9.70 -14.31 15.30
C GLU A 370 9.65 -13.18 14.27
N GLN A 371 9.47 -11.92 14.69
CA GLN A 371 9.46 -10.77 13.79
C GLN A 371 10.82 -10.44 13.16
N LEU A 372 11.93 -10.84 13.79
CA LEU A 372 13.26 -10.77 13.18
C LEU A 372 13.52 -11.93 12.21
N PHE A 373 12.95 -13.09 12.48
CA PHE A 373 13.13 -14.30 11.67
C PHE A 373 12.26 -14.30 10.41
N LEU A 374 10.98 -13.95 10.53
CA LEU A 374 10.02 -14.06 9.43
C LEU A 374 10.46 -13.34 8.15
N PRO A 375 10.98 -12.10 8.18
CA PRO A 375 11.43 -11.41 6.96
C PRO A 375 12.57 -12.10 6.19
N TYR A 376 13.19 -13.14 6.76
CA TYR A 376 14.25 -13.93 6.13
C TYR A 376 13.87 -15.42 6.00
N SER A 377 12.65 -15.81 6.36
CA SER A 377 12.16 -17.20 6.36
C SER A 377 11.91 -17.80 4.97
N HIS A 378 12.20 -17.06 3.90
CA HIS A 378 11.90 -17.40 2.50
C HIS A 378 12.60 -18.67 1.99
N PHE A 379 13.61 -19.16 2.70
CA PHE A 379 14.22 -20.46 2.43
C PHE A 379 13.29 -21.64 2.73
N LEU A 380 12.28 -21.45 3.59
CA LEU A 380 11.23 -22.44 3.89
C LEU A 380 10.14 -22.39 2.83
N THR A 381 9.73 -21.19 2.43
CA THR A 381 8.56 -20.94 1.58
C THR A 381 8.95 -20.65 0.12
N GLN A 382 9.77 -21.55 -0.45
CA GLN A 382 10.42 -21.34 -1.75
C GLN A 382 9.46 -21.17 -2.93
N GLY A 383 8.22 -21.66 -2.84
CA GLY A 383 7.22 -21.55 -3.90
C GLY A 383 6.67 -20.13 -4.09
N TYR A 384 6.82 -19.27 -3.09
CA TYR A 384 6.46 -17.85 -3.19
C TYR A 384 7.62 -16.98 -3.67
N ASN A 385 8.85 -17.53 -3.75
CA ASN A 385 9.98 -16.80 -4.28
C ASN A 385 9.82 -16.67 -5.79
N ASN A 386 9.82 -15.44 -6.29
CA ASN A 386 9.86 -15.12 -7.71
C ASN A 386 11.23 -14.45 -7.98
N TRP A 387 11.29 -13.41 -8.81
CA TRP A 387 12.50 -12.57 -8.89
C TRP A 387 12.84 -11.87 -7.58
N THR A 388 11.84 -11.68 -6.71
CA THR A 388 12.02 -11.20 -5.34
C THR A 388 11.72 -12.33 -4.37
N ASN A 389 12.53 -12.44 -3.32
CA ASN A 389 12.37 -13.49 -2.31
C ASN A 389 11.18 -13.20 -1.39
N GLY A 390 10.39 -14.24 -1.11
CA GLY A 390 9.33 -14.21 -0.13
C GLY A 390 7.93 -13.91 -0.66
N LEU A 391 6.95 -14.27 0.17
CA LEU A 391 5.57 -13.85 -0.03
C LEU A 391 5.46 -12.34 0.18
N TYR A 392 4.84 -11.68 -0.78
CA TYR A 392 4.66 -10.24 -0.78
C TYR A 392 3.92 -9.78 0.50
N GLY A 393 4.54 -8.89 1.28
CA GLY A 393 3.88 -8.16 2.37
C GLY A 393 4.28 -8.50 3.81
N TYR A 394 5.13 -9.49 4.10
CA TYR A 394 5.67 -9.68 5.46
C TYR A 394 7.19 -9.50 5.59
N SER A 395 7.89 -9.31 4.47
CA SER A 395 9.34 -9.13 4.41
C SER A 395 9.83 -7.70 4.66
N TRP A 396 8.90 -6.74 4.83
CA TRP A 396 9.16 -5.30 4.98
C TRP A 396 9.91 -4.66 3.79
N ASP A 397 9.82 -5.26 2.61
CA ASP A 397 10.38 -4.73 1.35
C ASP A 397 9.51 -3.57 0.84
N MET A 398 9.65 -2.40 1.47
CA MET A 398 8.84 -1.22 1.15
C MET A 398 9.46 -0.40 0.02
N MET A 399 8.79 -0.42 -1.14
CA MET A 399 9.10 0.39 -2.34
C MET A 399 10.47 0.14 -2.98
N VAL A 400 11.06 -1.05 -2.84
CA VAL A 400 12.38 -1.38 -3.42
C VAL A 400 12.32 -1.72 -4.92
N HIS A 401 11.18 -2.23 -5.39
CA HIS A 401 11.03 -2.73 -6.75
C HIS A 401 9.88 -2.05 -7.48
N SER A 402 10.18 -1.50 -8.66
CA SER A 402 9.20 -1.07 -9.66
C SER A 402 9.14 -2.13 -10.76
N ARG A 403 7.93 -2.45 -11.23
CA ARG A 403 7.69 -3.41 -12.31
C ARG A 403 6.85 -2.78 -13.41
N SER A 404 7.20 -3.04 -14.65
CA SER A 404 6.41 -2.66 -15.83
C SER A 404 6.20 -3.87 -16.74
N HIS A 405 4.99 -3.98 -17.29
CA HIS A 405 4.59 -5.09 -18.16
C HIS A 405 4.40 -4.56 -19.58
N GLN A 406 5.18 -5.06 -20.54
CA GLN A 406 5.00 -4.68 -21.95
C GLN A 406 3.95 -5.55 -22.65
N HIS A 407 3.98 -6.85 -22.38
CA HIS A 407 3.17 -7.83 -23.10
C HIS A 407 2.67 -8.92 -22.15
N VAL A 408 1.36 -9.19 -22.20
CA VAL A 408 0.71 -10.24 -21.40
C VAL A 408 -0.26 -10.96 -22.31
N LYS A 409 0.10 -12.18 -22.71
CA LYS A 409 -0.69 -13.01 -23.60
C LYS A 409 -1.07 -14.30 -22.90
N ILE A 410 -2.37 -14.61 -22.96
CA ILE A 410 -2.93 -15.87 -22.47
C ILE A 410 -3.42 -16.65 -23.67
N THR A 411 -2.87 -17.84 -23.88
CA THR A 411 -3.28 -18.74 -24.94
C THR A 411 -3.88 -19.98 -24.32
N TYR A 412 -5.03 -20.41 -24.82
CA TYR A 412 -5.59 -21.71 -24.47
C TYR A 412 -5.55 -22.66 -25.67
N ARG A 413 -5.42 -23.95 -25.37
CA ARG A 413 -5.57 -25.04 -26.32
C ARG A 413 -6.56 -26.04 -25.77
N ASP A 414 -7.63 -26.35 -26.51
CA ASP A 414 -8.52 -27.43 -26.10
C ASP A 414 -7.86 -28.78 -26.41
N GLY A 415 -7.66 -29.61 -25.39
CA GLY A 415 -7.11 -30.96 -25.52
C GLY A 415 -7.97 -31.86 -26.41
N ARG A 416 -9.28 -31.59 -26.52
CA ARG A 416 -10.21 -32.40 -27.32
C ARG A 416 -10.26 -31.99 -28.79
N THR A 417 -10.42 -30.71 -29.09
CA THR A 417 -10.57 -30.21 -30.48
C THR A 417 -9.23 -29.82 -31.10
N GLY A 418 -8.22 -29.53 -30.27
CA GLY A 418 -6.96 -28.94 -30.70
C GLY A 418 -7.06 -27.45 -31.05
N GLU A 419 -8.22 -26.82 -30.85
CA GLU A 419 -8.45 -25.41 -31.14
C GLU A 419 -7.56 -24.54 -30.25
N LEU A 420 -6.95 -23.53 -30.87
CA LEU A 420 -6.11 -22.53 -30.21
C LEU A 420 -6.87 -21.21 -30.17
N GLY A 421 -6.87 -20.56 -29.01
CA GLY A 421 -7.48 -19.25 -28.85
C GLY A 421 -6.76 -18.38 -27.83
N TYR A 422 -7.20 -17.13 -27.74
CA TYR A 422 -6.61 -16.12 -26.87
C TYR A 422 -7.64 -15.62 -25.85
N LEU A 423 -7.16 -15.30 -24.66
CA LEU A 423 -7.99 -14.69 -23.61
C LEU A 423 -7.44 -13.31 -23.27
N ASN A 424 -8.35 -12.35 -23.10
CA ASN A 424 -7.99 -11.07 -22.52
C ASN A 424 -7.53 -11.29 -21.07
N PRO A 425 -6.32 -10.85 -20.68
CA PRO A 425 -5.78 -11.08 -19.34
C PRO A 425 -6.67 -10.59 -18.18
N GLY A 426 -7.48 -9.56 -18.39
CA GLY A 426 -8.35 -8.96 -17.37
C GLY A 426 -9.79 -9.49 -17.34
N VAL A 427 -10.16 -10.46 -18.18
CA VAL A 427 -11.57 -10.84 -18.38
C VAL A 427 -12.25 -11.40 -17.12
N PHE A 428 -11.54 -12.18 -16.30
CA PHE A 428 -12.08 -12.81 -15.09
C PHE A 428 -11.39 -12.34 -13.80
N THR A 429 -10.65 -11.23 -13.82
CA THR A 429 -9.98 -10.70 -12.62
C THR A 429 -9.84 -9.20 -12.69
N GLN A 430 -10.13 -8.53 -11.57
CA GLN A 430 -9.94 -7.09 -11.42
C GLN A 430 -8.50 -6.72 -11.05
N SER A 431 -7.71 -7.67 -10.53
CA SER A 431 -6.32 -7.42 -10.18
C SER A 431 -5.38 -7.76 -11.32
N ARG A 432 -4.32 -6.96 -11.47
CA ARG A 432 -3.20 -7.22 -12.39
C ARG A 432 -2.02 -7.96 -11.72
N ARG A 433 -2.02 -8.11 -10.39
CA ARG A 433 -0.86 -8.65 -9.63
C ARG A 433 -0.57 -10.12 -9.87
N TRP A 434 -1.53 -10.90 -10.33
CA TRP A 434 -1.33 -12.34 -10.59
C TRP A 434 -0.22 -12.61 -11.62
N LYS A 435 0.10 -11.62 -12.46
CA LYS A 435 1.12 -11.70 -13.52
C LYS A 435 2.54 -11.84 -12.98
N ASP A 436 2.79 -11.39 -11.75
CA ASP A 436 4.14 -11.31 -11.17
C ASP A 436 4.48 -12.46 -10.22
N HIS A 437 3.50 -13.33 -9.94
CA HIS A 437 3.57 -14.27 -8.84
C HIS A 437 3.10 -15.66 -9.27
N ALA A 438 4.00 -16.64 -9.21
CA ALA A 438 3.74 -18.02 -9.63
C ALA A 438 2.51 -18.65 -8.96
N ASP A 439 2.32 -18.43 -7.67
CA ASP A 439 1.19 -18.97 -6.92
C ASP A 439 -0.16 -18.40 -7.40
N MET A 440 -0.20 -17.09 -7.67
CA MET A 440 -1.39 -16.44 -8.21
C MET A 440 -1.63 -16.80 -9.67
N LEU A 441 -0.58 -16.92 -10.49
CA LEU A 441 -0.68 -17.42 -11.86
C LEU A 441 -1.31 -18.82 -11.89
N LYS A 442 -0.86 -19.72 -11.00
CA LYS A 442 -1.42 -21.07 -10.86
C LYS A 442 -2.88 -21.05 -10.43
N GLN A 443 -3.24 -20.21 -9.47
CA GLN A 443 -4.63 -20.01 -9.06
C GLN A 443 -5.49 -19.47 -10.21
N TYR A 444 -4.96 -18.56 -11.02
CA TYR A 444 -5.67 -18.03 -12.18
C TYR A 444 -5.89 -19.11 -13.24
N ALA A 445 -4.85 -19.84 -13.61
CA ALA A 445 -4.95 -20.95 -14.58
C ALA A 445 -5.96 -22.02 -14.12
N THR A 446 -5.95 -22.37 -12.84
CA THR A 446 -6.90 -23.34 -12.26
C THR A 446 -8.33 -22.80 -12.33
N CYS A 447 -8.54 -21.53 -11.97
CA CYS A 447 -9.84 -20.88 -12.10
C CYS A 447 -10.34 -20.85 -13.55
N LEU A 448 -9.49 -20.45 -14.50
CA LEU A 448 -9.81 -20.46 -15.93
C LEU A 448 -10.19 -21.86 -16.40
N SER A 449 -9.46 -22.90 -15.98
CA SER A 449 -9.77 -24.28 -16.35
C SER A 449 -11.16 -24.75 -15.89
N HIS A 450 -11.70 -24.17 -14.82
CA HIS A 450 -13.05 -24.45 -14.34
C HIS A 450 -14.13 -23.60 -15.04
N LEU A 451 -13.79 -22.42 -15.55
CA LEU A 451 -14.73 -21.50 -16.21
C LEU A 451 -14.89 -21.79 -17.70
N LEU A 452 -13.78 -22.09 -18.38
CA LEU A 452 -13.73 -22.32 -19.84
C LEU A 452 -14.66 -23.43 -20.37
N PRO A 453 -14.99 -24.50 -19.62
CA PRO A 453 -16.00 -25.48 -20.04
C PRO A 453 -17.39 -24.88 -20.30
N LYS A 454 -17.73 -23.73 -19.68
CA LYS A 454 -18.98 -23.00 -19.95
C LYS A 454 -18.99 -22.31 -21.32
N TYR A 455 -17.81 -22.15 -21.92
CA TYR A 455 -17.58 -21.50 -23.21
C TYR A 455 -17.13 -22.49 -24.28
N ASN A 456 -17.55 -23.76 -24.16
CA ASN A 456 -17.27 -24.86 -25.10
C ASN A 456 -15.80 -25.34 -25.17
N VAL A 457 -14.94 -24.96 -24.22
CA VAL A 457 -13.56 -25.45 -24.13
C VAL A 457 -13.46 -26.52 -23.05
N THR A 458 -13.45 -27.79 -23.45
CA THR A 458 -13.65 -28.91 -22.49
C THR A 458 -12.40 -29.33 -21.73
N GLU A 459 -11.25 -29.39 -22.39
CA GLU A 459 -9.97 -29.78 -21.78
C GLU A 459 -8.93 -28.65 -21.94
N PRO A 460 -9.11 -27.51 -21.26
CA PRO A 460 -8.25 -26.34 -21.45
C PRO A 460 -6.83 -26.58 -20.93
N GLN A 461 -5.85 -26.51 -21.83
CA GLN A 461 -4.44 -26.28 -21.52
C GLN A 461 -4.17 -24.79 -21.65
N ILE A 462 -3.53 -24.17 -20.66
CA ILE A 462 -3.39 -22.71 -20.61
C ILE A 462 -1.92 -22.32 -20.48
N TYR A 463 -1.48 -21.47 -21.42
CA TYR A 463 -0.12 -20.97 -21.56
C TYR A 463 -0.10 -19.47 -21.34
N PHE A 464 0.95 -18.99 -20.67
CA PHE A 464 1.09 -17.57 -20.33
C PHE A 464 2.43 -17.05 -20.86
N ASP A 465 2.38 -16.02 -21.68
CA ASP A 465 3.55 -15.27 -22.12
C ASP A 465 3.51 -13.87 -21.49
N ILE A 466 4.36 -13.66 -20.49
CA ILE A 466 4.34 -12.45 -19.65
C ILE A 466 5.74 -11.83 -19.66
N TRP A 467 5.82 -10.62 -20.20
CA TRP A 467 7.03 -9.82 -20.30
C TRP A 467 7.04 -8.74 -19.23
N VAL A 468 8.10 -8.75 -18.42
CA VAL A 468 8.25 -7.86 -17.26
C VAL A 468 9.64 -7.24 -17.28
N SER A 469 9.70 -5.95 -16.98
CA SER A 469 10.93 -5.27 -16.55
C SER A 469 10.84 -4.96 -15.06
N ILE A 470 11.97 -5.09 -14.36
CA ILE A 470 12.11 -4.73 -12.96
C ILE A 470 13.26 -3.74 -12.80
N ASN A 471 12.97 -2.57 -12.20
CA ASN A 471 13.92 -1.47 -12.01
C ASN A 471 14.70 -1.12 -13.29
N ASP A 472 13.94 -0.89 -14.38
CA ASP A 472 14.43 -0.43 -15.69
C ASP A 472 15.46 -1.32 -16.40
N ARG A 473 15.47 -2.62 -16.06
CA ARG A 473 16.17 -3.65 -16.85
C ARG A 473 15.46 -3.93 -18.18
N PHE A 474 16.07 -4.77 -19.01
CA PHE A 474 15.41 -5.34 -20.19
C PHE A 474 14.07 -5.98 -19.84
N GLN A 475 13.09 -5.84 -20.73
CA GLN A 475 11.87 -6.65 -20.72
C GLN A 475 12.26 -8.10 -20.98
N GLN A 476 11.88 -9.00 -20.08
CA GLN A 476 12.15 -10.43 -20.23
C GLN A 476 10.96 -11.25 -19.73
N ARG A 477 10.91 -12.52 -20.15
CA ARG A 477 9.87 -13.45 -19.69
C ARG A 477 10.06 -13.82 -18.23
N ILE A 478 8.99 -13.74 -17.44
CA ILE A 478 9.00 -14.21 -16.05
C ILE A 478 8.67 -15.70 -15.93
N PHE A 479 7.86 -16.25 -16.83
CA PHE A 479 7.47 -17.67 -16.84
C PHE A 479 7.77 -18.32 -18.20
N ASP A 480 7.99 -19.64 -18.23
CA ASP A 480 8.16 -20.38 -19.49
C ASP A 480 6.82 -20.46 -20.24
N PRO A 481 6.70 -19.85 -21.44
CA PRO A 481 5.43 -19.82 -22.18
C PRO A 481 5.05 -21.17 -22.79
N ARG A 482 5.93 -22.17 -22.75
CA ARG A 482 5.68 -23.52 -23.31
C ARG A 482 5.02 -24.46 -22.31
N VAL A 483 4.89 -24.05 -21.04
CA VAL A 483 4.38 -24.90 -19.97
C VAL A 483 2.88 -24.67 -19.80
N ASP A 484 2.11 -25.76 -19.82
CA ASP A 484 0.70 -25.73 -19.42
C ASP A 484 0.60 -25.52 -17.90
N ILE A 485 0.21 -24.32 -17.50
CA ILE A 485 0.15 -23.94 -16.08
C ILE A 485 -0.97 -24.67 -15.35
N VAL A 486 -2.00 -25.19 -16.05
CA VAL A 486 -3.07 -25.98 -15.42
C VAL A 486 -2.52 -27.29 -14.88
N GLN A 487 -1.62 -27.95 -15.60
CA GLN A 487 -1.00 -29.21 -15.17
C GLN A 487 0.31 -29.01 -14.39
N ALA A 488 0.97 -27.86 -14.54
CA ALA A 488 2.23 -27.59 -13.88
C ALA A 488 2.15 -27.70 -12.35
N THR A 489 3.12 -28.38 -11.74
CA THR A 489 3.18 -28.51 -10.28
C THR A 489 3.60 -27.19 -9.63
N TRP A 490 2.94 -26.83 -8.54
CA TRP A 490 3.34 -25.73 -7.67
C TRP A 490 3.16 -26.16 -6.21
N SER A 491 4.09 -25.75 -5.33
CA SER A 491 4.04 -26.05 -3.90
C SER A 491 4.66 -24.89 -3.12
N PRO A 492 4.09 -24.50 -1.96
CA PRO A 492 4.66 -23.44 -1.12
C PRO A 492 6.12 -23.66 -0.72
N PHE A 493 6.56 -24.93 -0.64
CA PHE A 493 7.86 -25.31 -0.07
C PHE A 493 8.94 -25.64 -1.12
N GLN A 494 8.60 -25.66 -2.40
CA GLN A 494 9.52 -26.02 -3.48
C GLN A 494 9.62 -24.88 -4.48
N ARG A 495 10.79 -24.70 -5.10
CA ARG A 495 10.97 -23.70 -6.16
C ARG A 495 10.10 -24.04 -7.35
N THR A 496 9.50 -23.01 -7.93
CA THR A 496 8.68 -23.13 -9.14
C THR A 496 9.56 -23.47 -10.35
N PRO A 497 9.37 -24.65 -11.00
CA PRO A 497 10.27 -25.10 -12.07
C PRO A 497 10.08 -24.35 -13.39
N TRP A 498 8.94 -23.68 -13.58
CA TRP A 498 8.56 -22.94 -14.79
C TRP A 498 8.75 -21.42 -14.64
N LEU A 499 9.37 -20.97 -13.54
CA LEU A 499 9.80 -19.58 -13.35
C LEU A 499 11.16 -19.37 -14.04
N GLN A 500 11.25 -18.34 -14.88
CA GLN A 500 12.50 -17.98 -15.55
C GLN A 500 13.40 -17.15 -14.62
N PRO A 501 14.72 -17.37 -14.66
CA PRO A 501 15.65 -16.61 -13.84
C PRO A 501 15.71 -15.14 -14.30
N LEU A 502 15.84 -14.22 -13.35
CA LEU A 502 16.13 -12.82 -13.67
C LEU A 502 17.54 -12.73 -14.27
N LEU A 503 17.66 -12.18 -15.48
CA LEU A 503 18.93 -11.98 -16.19
C LEU A 503 19.80 -10.88 -15.55
N MET A 504 20.35 -11.17 -14.38
CA MET A 504 21.15 -10.23 -13.58
C MET A 504 22.43 -9.80 -14.28
N ASP A 505 23.02 -10.66 -15.11
CA ASP A 505 24.24 -10.37 -15.88
C ASP A 505 24.07 -9.21 -16.86
N LEU A 506 22.83 -8.90 -17.25
CA LEU A 506 22.49 -7.78 -18.12
C LEU A 506 22.24 -6.47 -17.36
N SER A 507 22.27 -6.47 -16.02
CA SER A 507 22.04 -5.26 -15.21
C SER A 507 22.98 -4.07 -15.52
N PRO A 508 24.26 -4.28 -15.89
CA PRO A 508 25.14 -3.18 -16.30
C PRO A 508 24.69 -2.42 -17.55
N TRP A 509 23.82 -3.01 -18.38
CA TRP A 509 23.29 -2.34 -19.56
C TRP A 509 22.38 -1.15 -19.22
N ARG A 510 21.83 -1.06 -18.00
CA ARG A 510 20.87 -0.01 -17.61
C ARG A 510 21.32 1.39 -17.97
N ALA A 511 22.58 1.74 -17.67
CA ALA A 511 23.15 3.04 -18.02
C ALA A 511 23.12 3.30 -19.55
N LYS A 512 23.47 2.27 -20.34
CA LYS A 512 23.42 2.34 -21.81
C LYS A 512 21.99 2.39 -22.34
N LEU A 513 21.03 1.69 -21.71
CA LEU A 513 19.61 1.76 -22.08
C LEU A 513 19.06 3.18 -21.86
N GLN A 514 19.45 3.80 -20.76
CA GLN A 514 19.08 5.17 -20.43
C GLN A 514 19.74 6.18 -21.38
N GLU A 515 21.03 6.00 -21.71
CA GLU A 515 21.73 6.80 -22.71
C GLU A 515 21.00 6.75 -24.06
N ILE A 516 20.66 5.55 -24.53
CA ILE A 516 19.89 5.36 -25.77
C ILE A 516 18.54 6.08 -25.69
N LYS A 517 17.76 5.86 -24.62
CA LYS A 517 16.48 6.57 -24.41
C LYS A 517 16.63 8.09 -24.45
N SER A 518 17.67 8.62 -23.81
CA SER A 518 17.93 10.07 -23.75
C SER A 518 18.40 10.67 -25.07
N SER A 519 18.94 9.84 -25.98
CA SER A 519 19.41 10.26 -27.30
C SER A 519 18.30 10.33 -28.36
N LEU A 520 17.13 9.77 -28.08
CA LEU A 520 15.99 9.73 -28.98
C LEU A 520 15.16 11.01 -28.87
N ASP A 521 14.52 11.39 -29.99
CA ASP A 521 13.56 12.48 -30.01
C ASP A 521 12.32 12.13 -29.18
N ASN A 522 11.62 13.14 -28.63
CA ASN A 522 10.46 12.95 -27.76
C ASN A 522 9.32 12.09 -28.33
N HIS A 523 9.24 11.95 -29.66
CA HIS A 523 8.20 11.17 -30.34
C HIS A 523 8.65 9.77 -30.75
N THR A 524 9.92 9.44 -30.49
CA THR A 524 10.49 8.12 -30.79
C THR A 524 10.58 7.33 -29.49
N GLU A 525 9.89 6.21 -29.45
CA GLU A 525 9.91 5.30 -28.32
C GLU A 525 10.85 4.13 -28.58
N VAL A 526 11.36 3.57 -27.49
CA VAL A 526 12.23 2.40 -27.52
C VAL A 526 11.83 1.38 -26.46
N VAL A 527 11.73 0.12 -26.89
CA VAL A 527 11.47 -1.02 -26.01
C VAL A 527 12.65 -1.98 -26.08
N PHE A 528 13.29 -2.20 -24.95
CA PHE A 528 14.44 -3.09 -24.83
C PHE A 528 14.01 -4.47 -24.35
N ILE A 529 14.40 -5.50 -25.09
CA ILE A 529 13.98 -6.88 -24.86
C ILE A 529 15.21 -7.78 -24.70
N ALA A 530 15.12 -8.70 -23.74
CA ALA A 530 16.04 -9.81 -23.58
C ALA A 530 15.25 -11.11 -23.53
N ASP A 531 15.53 -12.03 -24.45
CA ASP A 531 14.79 -13.30 -24.57
C ASP A 531 15.71 -14.51 -24.46
N PHE A 532 15.14 -15.64 -24.01
CA PHE A 532 15.87 -16.86 -23.73
C PHE A 532 16.09 -17.72 -24.99
N PRO A 533 17.20 -18.49 -25.05
CA PRO A 533 17.48 -19.41 -26.15
C PRO A 533 16.33 -20.36 -26.48
N GLY A 534 16.02 -20.49 -27.78
CA GLY A 534 14.98 -21.39 -28.28
C GLY A 534 13.54 -20.92 -28.04
N LEU A 535 13.34 -19.72 -27.51
CA LEU A 535 12.05 -19.04 -27.50
C LEU A 535 11.93 -18.07 -28.68
N HIS A 536 10.70 -17.63 -28.93
CA HIS A 536 10.41 -16.60 -29.92
C HIS A 536 9.37 -15.62 -29.40
N LEU A 537 9.51 -14.35 -29.77
CA LEU A 537 8.49 -13.33 -29.56
C LEU A 537 7.67 -13.18 -30.83
N GLU A 538 6.36 -13.44 -30.75
CA GLU A 538 5.40 -13.06 -31.78
C GLU A 538 4.82 -11.70 -31.41
N ASN A 539 5.00 -10.71 -32.28
CA ASN A 539 4.50 -9.36 -32.06
C ASN A 539 3.79 -8.83 -33.31
N PHE A 540 2.84 -7.92 -33.10
CA PHE A 540 2.15 -7.20 -34.17
C PHE A 540 2.59 -5.74 -34.15
N VAL A 541 2.97 -5.21 -35.30
CA VAL A 541 3.28 -3.78 -35.43
C VAL A 541 2.01 -3.06 -35.87
N SER A 542 1.43 -2.21 -35.02
CA SER A 542 0.25 -1.42 -35.41
C SER A 542 0.57 -0.50 -36.60
N GLU A 543 -0.43 -0.22 -37.43
CA GLU A 543 -0.34 0.78 -38.51
C GLU A 543 -0.06 2.19 -37.96
N ASP A 544 -0.45 2.44 -36.70
CA ASP A 544 -0.18 3.70 -35.98
C ASP A 544 1.31 3.91 -35.67
N LEU A 545 2.12 2.85 -35.70
CA LEU A 545 3.55 2.89 -35.39
C LEU A 545 4.36 3.03 -36.67
N GLY A 546 4.85 4.25 -36.91
CA GLY A 546 5.66 4.57 -38.07
C GLY A 546 7.14 4.28 -37.86
N ASN A 547 7.84 3.94 -38.95
CA ASN A 547 9.28 3.72 -38.98
C ASN A 547 9.76 2.69 -37.93
N THR A 548 8.94 1.67 -37.68
CA THR A 548 9.22 0.61 -36.71
C THR A 548 10.38 -0.24 -37.18
N SER A 549 11.40 -0.34 -36.34
CA SER A 549 12.60 -1.10 -36.65
C SER A 549 13.07 -1.91 -35.45
N ILE A 550 13.70 -3.04 -35.74
CA ILE A 550 14.36 -3.88 -34.76
C ILE A 550 15.87 -3.77 -34.95
N GLN A 551 16.59 -3.58 -33.86
CA GLN A 551 18.06 -3.57 -33.85
C GLN A 551 18.58 -4.55 -32.80
N LEU A 552 19.53 -5.39 -33.21
CA LEU A 552 20.15 -6.36 -32.31
C LEU A 552 21.27 -5.69 -31.51
N LEU A 553 21.23 -5.84 -30.19
CA LEU A 553 22.21 -5.26 -29.26
C LEU A 553 23.25 -6.28 -28.79
N GLN A 554 22.86 -7.55 -28.65
CA GLN A 554 23.74 -8.65 -28.26
C GLN A 554 23.10 -9.98 -28.64
N GLY A 555 23.92 -10.97 -29.04
CA GLY A 555 23.46 -12.31 -29.39
C GLY A 555 23.12 -12.45 -30.87
N GLU A 556 22.21 -13.36 -31.19
CA GLU A 556 21.79 -13.65 -32.57
C GLU A 556 20.29 -13.96 -32.61
N VAL A 557 19.58 -13.36 -33.57
CA VAL A 557 18.13 -13.57 -33.74
C VAL A 557 17.77 -13.78 -35.20
N THR A 558 16.75 -14.58 -35.46
CA THR A 558 16.11 -14.69 -36.78
C THR A 558 14.74 -14.05 -36.73
N VAL A 559 14.50 -13.07 -37.59
CA VAL A 559 13.22 -12.39 -37.75
C VAL A 559 12.48 -13.03 -38.94
N GLU A 560 11.31 -13.59 -38.67
CA GLU A 560 10.37 -14.13 -39.67
C GLU A 560 9.23 -13.13 -39.87
N LEU A 561 9.10 -12.63 -41.11
CA LEU A 561 7.95 -11.85 -41.55
C LEU A 561 6.88 -12.82 -42.07
N LEU A 562 5.76 -12.93 -41.36
CA LEU A 562 4.77 -13.99 -41.60
C LEU A 562 4.02 -13.81 -42.92
N ALA A 563 3.76 -12.57 -43.35
CA ALA A 563 3.08 -12.28 -44.61
C ALA A 563 3.97 -12.56 -45.83
N GLU A 564 5.26 -12.21 -45.74
CA GLU A 564 6.24 -12.38 -46.81
C GLU A 564 6.87 -13.79 -46.85
N GLN A 565 6.66 -14.61 -45.81
CA GLN A 565 7.38 -15.87 -45.57
C GLN A 565 8.90 -15.73 -45.69
N LYS A 566 9.42 -14.59 -45.21
CA LYS A 566 10.82 -14.22 -45.33
C LYS A 566 11.48 -14.25 -43.97
N ASN A 567 12.58 -15.00 -43.89
CA ASN A 567 13.40 -15.11 -42.69
C ASN A 567 14.71 -14.36 -42.89
N GLN A 568 15.05 -13.49 -41.94
CA GLN A 568 16.31 -12.75 -41.94
C GLN A 568 16.99 -12.91 -40.59
N THR A 569 18.22 -13.41 -40.61
CA THR A 569 19.04 -13.45 -39.40
C THR A 569 19.74 -12.11 -39.21
N LEU A 570 19.72 -11.60 -37.99
CA LEU A 570 20.40 -10.39 -37.57
C LEU A 570 21.55 -10.76 -36.63
N GLN A 571 22.70 -10.12 -36.86
CA GLN A 571 23.88 -10.14 -36.01
C GLN A 571 23.98 -8.85 -35.18
N GLU A 572 24.87 -8.83 -34.20
CA GLU A 572 25.04 -7.70 -33.28
C GLU A 572 25.30 -6.39 -34.04
N GLY A 573 24.52 -5.35 -33.72
CA GLY A 573 24.57 -4.04 -34.37
C GLY A 573 23.74 -3.94 -35.66
N GLU A 574 23.29 -5.06 -36.23
CA GLU A 574 22.43 -5.04 -37.41
C GLU A 574 21.01 -4.57 -37.08
N LYS A 575 20.39 -3.91 -38.06
CA LYS A 575 19.06 -3.31 -37.97
C LYS A 575 18.20 -3.77 -39.14
N MET A 576 16.93 -4.03 -38.87
CA MET A 576 15.92 -4.39 -39.86
C MET A 576 14.68 -3.51 -39.67
N GLN A 577 14.11 -3.05 -40.79
CA GLN A 577 12.84 -2.35 -40.80
C GLN A 577 11.70 -3.37 -40.81
N LEU A 578 10.65 -3.10 -40.04
CA LEU A 578 9.48 -3.97 -39.92
C LEU A 578 8.28 -3.33 -40.62
N PRO A 579 7.52 -4.10 -41.41
CA PRO A 579 6.29 -3.61 -42.02
C PRO A 579 5.24 -3.31 -40.93
N ALA A 580 4.50 -2.23 -41.11
CA ALA A 580 3.38 -1.88 -40.25
C ALA A 580 2.13 -2.68 -40.67
N GLY A 581 1.24 -2.97 -39.72
CA GLY A 581 0.03 -3.75 -39.94
C GLY A 581 0.26 -5.27 -40.06
N GLU A 582 1.46 -5.76 -39.72
CA GLU A 582 1.83 -7.17 -39.89
C GLU A 582 2.37 -7.81 -38.61
N TYR A 583 2.26 -9.14 -38.55
CA TYR A 583 2.89 -9.94 -37.51
C TYR A 583 4.28 -10.39 -37.93
N HIS A 584 5.20 -10.39 -36.97
CA HIS A 584 6.53 -10.97 -37.13
C HIS A 584 6.89 -11.84 -35.92
N LYS A 585 7.80 -12.77 -36.14
CA LYS A 585 8.37 -13.62 -35.08
C LYS A 585 9.86 -13.40 -34.98
N VAL A 586 10.34 -13.11 -33.77
CA VAL A 586 11.77 -12.99 -33.47
C VAL A 586 12.20 -14.22 -32.71
N TYR A 587 12.97 -15.09 -33.36
CA TYR A 587 13.52 -16.31 -32.76
C TYR A 587 14.89 -16.05 -32.16
N THR A 588 15.08 -16.42 -30.91
CA THR A 588 16.38 -16.36 -30.23
C THR A 588 17.16 -17.63 -30.53
N ILE A 589 18.15 -17.53 -31.43
CA ILE A 589 18.92 -18.68 -31.92
C ILE A 589 20.28 -18.85 -31.24
N SER A 590 20.77 -17.82 -30.57
CA SER A 590 22.02 -17.87 -29.82
C SER A 590 21.95 -18.82 -28.61
N PRO A 591 23.09 -19.39 -28.17
CA PRO A 591 23.15 -20.25 -27.00
C PRO A 591 22.97 -19.49 -25.68
N SER A 592 23.17 -18.18 -25.68
CA SER A 592 22.88 -17.25 -24.58
C SER A 592 21.66 -16.39 -24.91
N PRO A 593 21.04 -15.71 -23.92
CA PRO A 593 19.97 -14.76 -24.21
C PRO A 593 20.37 -13.72 -25.26
N SER A 594 19.45 -13.38 -26.15
CA SER A 594 19.62 -12.29 -27.13
C SER A 594 18.94 -11.03 -26.64
N CYS A 595 19.63 -9.91 -26.82
CA CYS A 595 19.14 -8.59 -26.45
C CYS A 595 18.91 -7.77 -27.72
N TYR A 596 17.71 -7.24 -27.90
CA TYR A 596 17.37 -6.39 -29.04
C TYR A 596 16.47 -5.25 -28.58
N MET A 597 16.32 -4.24 -29.43
CA MET A 597 15.41 -3.13 -29.19
C MET A 597 14.49 -2.91 -30.37
N TYR A 598 13.24 -2.56 -30.06
CA TYR A 598 12.32 -1.96 -31.01
C TYR A 598 12.42 -0.45 -30.89
N ILE A 599 12.57 0.22 -32.02
CA ILE A 599 12.49 1.67 -32.15
C ILE A 599 11.32 1.97 -33.06
N TYR A 600 10.38 2.78 -32.61
CA TYR A 600 9.22 3.18 -33.39
C TYR A 600 8.83 4.63 -33.09
N VAL A 601 8.14 5.25 -34.04
CA VAL A 601 7.57 6.59 -33.87
C VAL A 601 6.06 6.43 -33.75
N ASN A 602 5.46 6.93 -32.69
CA ASN A 602 4.01 6.95 -32.55
C ASN A 602 3.43 8.03 -33.48
N THR A 603 3.04 7.63 -34.70
CA THR A 603 2.62 8.59 -35.73
C THR A 603 1.26 9.19 -35.42
N THR A 604 0.39 8.41 -34.79
CA THR A 604 -0.95 8.86 -34.38
C THR A 604 -0.86 9.91 -33.28
N GLU A 605 0.02 9.71 -32.28
CA GLU A 605 0.28 10.72 -31.24
C GLU A 605 0.93 11.97 -31.81
N LEU A 606 1.93 11.82 -32.69
CA LEU A 606 2.58 12.96 -33.34
C LEU A 606 1.60 13.78 -34.21
N ALA A 607 0.71 13.11 -34.94
CA ALA A 607 -0.34 13.77 -35.72
C ALA A 607 -1.32 14.51 -34.80
N LEU A 608 -1.77 13.84 -33.73
CA LEU A 608 -2.64 14.42 -32.73
C LEU A 608 -2.03 15.66 -32.07
N GLU A 609 -0.75 15.62 -31.69
CA GLU A 609 -0.08 16.77 -31.08
C GLU A 609 0.00 17.98 -32.03
N LYS A 610 0.32 17.74 -33.32
CA LYS A 610 0.33 18.80 -34.33
C LYS A 610 -1.05 19.42 -34.54
N ASP A 611 -2.06 18.57 -34.62
CA ASP A 611 -3.45 19.00 -34.78
C ASP A 611 -3.93 19.82 -33.56
N LEU A 612 -3.60 19.38 -32.35
CA LEU A 612 -3.93 20.11 -31.13
C LEU A 612 -3.16 21.43 -31.01
N ALA A 613 -1.89 21.47 -31.41
CA ALA A 613 -1.10 22.70 -31.45
C ALA A 613 -1.67 23.71 -32.45
N TYR A 614 -2.09 23.24 -33.62
CA TYR A 614 -2.77 24.08 -34.62
C TYR A 614 -4.08 24.65 -34.08
N LEU A 615 -4.92 23.82 -33.43
CA LEU A 615 -6.18 24.28 -32.82
C LEU A 615 -5.94 25.31 -31.71
N GLN A 616 -4.88 25.14 -30.92
CA GLN A 616 -4.47 26.09 -29.89
C GLN A 616 -4.02 27.43 -30.49
N GLU A 617 -3.15 27.42 -31.50
CA GLU A 617 -2.68 28.62 -32.19
C GLU A 617 -3.83 29.37 -32.87
N LEU A 618 -4.74 28.63 -33.52
CA LEU A 618 -5.91 29.20 -34.17
C LEU A 618 -6.82 29.91 -33.14
N LYS A 619 -7.05 29.28 -31.98
CA LYS A 619 -7.82 29.88 -30.90
C LYS A 619 -7.17 31.18 -30.40
N GLU A 620 -5.85 31.20 -30.20
CA GLU A 620 -5.14 32.40 -29.76
C GLU A 620 -5.21 33.53 -30.80
N LYS A 621 -5.12 33.22 -32.10
CA LYS A 621 -5.30 34.22 -33.18
C LYS A 621 -6.71 34.80 -33.21
N VAL A 622 -7.70 33.96 -32.95
CA VAL A 622 -9.12 34.37 -32.86
C VAL A 622 -9.33 35.26 -31.63
N GLU A 623 -8.82 34.89 -30.45
CA GLU A 623 -8.92 35.70 -29.22
C GLU A 623 -8.20 37.04 -29.34
N ASN A 624 -7.05 37.08 -30.03
CA ASN A 624 -6.26 38.29 -30.26
C ASN A 624 -6.79 39.15 -31.42
N GLY A 625 -7.82 38.71 -32.14
CA GLY A 625 -8.45 39.44 -33.26
C GLY A 625 -7.58 39.57 -34.51
N SER A 626 -6.51 38.76 -34.64
CA SER A 626 -5.64 38.73 -35.81
C SER A 626 -6.18 37.84 -36.93
N GLU A 627 -7.09 36.93 -36.61
CA GLU A 627 -7.84 36.14 -37.59
C GLU A 627 -9.11 36.87 -38.01
N THR A 628 -9.18 37.30 -39.28
CA THR A 628 -10.30 38.12 -39.82
C THR A 628 -11.18 37.37 -40.82
N GLY A 629 -10.83 36.12 -41.16
CA GLY A 629 -11.59 35.27 -42.07
C GLY A 629 -12.70 34.48 -41.38
N PRO A 630 -13.79 34.11 -42.08
CA PRO A 630 -14.83 33.24 -41.53
C PRO A 630 -14.27 31.83 -41.30
N LEU A 631 -14.32 31.36 -40.06
CA LEU A 631 -13.94 29.98 -39.72
C LEU A 631 -14.89 28.97 -40.37
N PRO A 632 -14.36 27.81 -40.84
CA PRO A 632 -15.19 26.70 -41.28
C PRO A 632 -16.22 26.29 -40.21
N PRO A 633 -17.41 25.79 -40.63
CA PRO A 633 -18.49 25.40 -39.72
C PRO A 633 -18.06 24.46 -38.57
N GLU A 634 -17.15 23.53 -38.85
CA GLU A 634 -16.64 22.54 -37.89
C GLU A 634 -15.76 23.14 -36.77
N LEU A 635 -15.22 24.34 -36.99
CA LEU A 635 -14.35 25.07 -36.07
C LEU A 635 -15.08 26.21 -35.35
N GLN A 636 -16.34 26.48 -35.69
CA GLN A 636 -17.18 27.49 -35.03
C GLN A 636 -17.31 27.29 -33.50
N PRO A 637 -17.35 26.06 -32.96
CA PRO A 637 -17.37 25.84 -31.51
C PRO A 637 -16.15 26.38 -30.75
N LEU A 638 -15.05 26.72 -31.43
CA LEU A 638 -13.90 27.40 -30.83
C LEU A 638 -14.20 28.85 -30.43
N LEU A 639 -15.19 29.51 -31.08
CA LEU A 639 -15.60 30.89 -30.83
C LEU A 639 -16.62 31.03 -29.69
N GLU A 640 -17.64 30.18 -29.68
CA GLU A 640 -18.86 30.37 -28.86
C GLU A 640 -19.01 29.32 -27.74
N GLY A 641 -18.15 28.30 -27.69
CA GLY A 641 -18.38 27.09 -26.90
C GLY A 641 -19.36 26.14 -27.59
N GLU A 642 -20.10 25.31 -26.84
CA GLU A 642 -21.10 24.40 -27.42
C GLU A 642 -22.18 25.18 -28.20
N VAL A 643 -22.06 25.20 -29.54
CA VAL A 643 -23.06 25.82 -30.41
C VAL A 643 -24.29 24.91 -30.49
N LYS A 644 -25.35 25.26 -29.74
CA LYS A 644 -26.66 24.59 -29.88
C LYS A 644 -27.27 24.95 -31.24
N GLY A 645 -27.22 24.01 -32.18
CA GLY A 645 -27.86 24.13 -33.50
C GLY A 645 -26.92 24.41 -34.68
N GLY A 646 -25.61 24.32 -34.49
CA GLY A 646 -24.61 24.30 -35.58
C GLY A 646 -24.29 22.87 -36.07
N PRO A 647 -23.54 22.72 -37.18
CA PRO A 647 -23.01 21.42 -37.60
C PRO A 647 -22.11 20.80 -36.52
N GLU A 648 -22.18 19.48 -36.36
CA GLU A 648 -21.46 18.78 -35.28
C GLU A 648 -19.93 18.99 -35.42
N PRO A 649 -19.24 19.41 -34.33
CA PRO A 649 -17.78 19.51 -34.35
C PRO A 649 -17.15 18.14 -34.58
N THR A 650 -16.05 18.12 -35.34
CA THR A 650 -15.24 16.91 -35.54
C THR A 650 -14.80 16.31 -34.18
N PRO A 651 -14.61 14.98 -34.09
CA PRO A 651 -14.23 14.30 -32.84
C PRO A 651 -12.97 14.90 -32.19
N LEU A 652 -12.02 15.34 -33.01
CA LEU A 652 -10.80 16.01 -32.57
C LEU A 652 -11.10 17.36 -31.88
N VAL A 653 -11.95 18.20 -32.48
CA VAL A 653 -12.35 19.51 -31.91
C VAL A 653 -13.13 19.32 -30.61
N GLN A 654 -14.03 18.33 -30.56
CA GLN A 654 -14.71 17.96 -29.32
C GLN A 654 -13.73 17.53 -28.23
N THR A 655 -12.73 16.71 -28.59
CA THR A 655 -11.71 16.22 -27.66
C THR A 655 -10.83 17.37 -27.18
N PHE A 656 -10.44 18.28 -28.06
CA PHE A 656 -9.69 19.49 -27.72
C PHE A 656 -10.48 20.38 -26.75
N LEU A 657 -11.75 20.67 -27.03
CA LEU A 657 -12.61 21.47 -26.15
C LEU A 657 -12.81 20.79 -24.79
N ARG A 658 -13.05 19.47 -24.74
CA ARG A 658 -13.10 18.71 -23.48
C ARG A 658 -11.77 18.78 -22.72
N ARG A 659 -10.64 18.67 -23.42
CA ARG A 659 -9.30 18.80 -22.81
C ARG A 659 -9.09 20.19 -22.22
N GLN A 660 -9.48 21.25 -22.92
CA GLN A 660 -9.40 22.62 -22.40
C GLN A 660 -10.32 22.84 -21.20
N GLN A 661 -11.57 22.37 -21.24
CA GLN A 661 -12.48 22.42 -20.10
C GLN A 661 -11.90 21.70 -18.89
N ARG A 662 -11.31 20.52 -19.08
CA ARG A 662 -10.61 19.79 -18.01
C ARG A 662 -9.43 20.56 -17.45
N LEU A 663 -8.59 21.17 -18.30
CA LEU A 663 -7.45 21.98 -17.87
C LEU A 663 -7.91 23.21 -17.07
N GLN A 664 -8.92 23.93 -17.55
CA GLN A 664 -9.54 25.05 -16.84
C GLN A 664 -10.15 24.60 -15.52
N GLU A 665 -10.77 23.42 -15.47
CA GLU A 665 -11.31 22.87 -14.23
C GLU A 665 -10.21 22.47 -13.25
N ILE A 666 -9.10 21.87 -13.72
CA ILE A 666 -7.93 21.57 -12.90
C ILE A 666 -7.31 22.86 -12.35
N GLU A 667 -7.18 23.89 -13.17
CA GLU A 667 -6.66 25.19 -12.76
C GLU A 667 -7.60 25.86 -11.77
N ARG A 668 -8.91 25.83 -12.01
CA ARG A 668 -9.94 26.28 -11.06
C ARG A 668 -9.86 25.50 -9.76
N ARG A 669 -9.63 24.18 -9.80
CA ARG A 669 -9.41 23.30 -8.64
C ARG A 669 -8.12 23.68 -7.89
N ARG A 670 -7.05 24.03 -8.61
CA ARG A 670 -5.76 24.52 -8.07
C ARG A 670 -5.84 25.93 -7.49
N ASN A 671 -6.75 26.77 -7.98
CA ASN A 671 -6.97 28.12 -7.47
C ASN A 671 -8.10 28.17 -6.43
N THR A 672 -8.80 27.05 -6.18
CA THR A 672 -9.88 27.01 -5.20
C THR A 672 -9.35 27.26 -3.78
N PRO A 673 -9.98 28.14 -2.99
CA PRO A 673 -9.56 28.39 -1.62
C PRO A 673 -9.64 27.12 -0.75
N PHE A 674 -8.80 27.09 0.29
CA PHE A 674 -8.66 25.94 1.18
C PHE A 674 -9.99 25.47 1.79
N HIS A 675 -10.88 26.38 2.16
CA HIS A 675 -12.16 26.04 2.79
C HIS A 675 -13.09 25.24 1.86
N GLU A 676 -13.12 25.57 0.57
CA GLU A 676 -13.91 24.81 -0.43
C GLU A 676 -13.32 23.43 -0.69
N ARG A 677 -11.99 23.31 -0.73
CA ARG A 677 -11.32 21.99 -0.82
C ARG A 677 -11.61 21.13 0.40
N PHE A 678 -11.53 21.73 1.59
CA PHE A 678 -11.86 21.06 2.84
C PHE A 678 -13.33 20.63 2.87
N PHE A 679 -14.25 21.48 2.41
CA PHE A 679 -15.67 21.15 2.32
C PHE A 679 -15.93 20.00 1.34
N ARG A 680 -15.34 20.02 0.13
CA ARG A 680 -15.41 18.90 -0.83
C ARG A 680 -14.85 17.61 -0.25
N PHE A 681 -13.71 17.68 0.43
CA PHE A 681 -13.13 16.55 1.15
C PHE A 681 -14.11 15.98 2.19
N LEU A 682 -14.71 16.85 3.03
CA LEU A 682 -15.67 16.46 4.06
C LEU A 682 -16.91 15.79 3.44
N LEU A 683 -17.44 16.35 2.35
CA LEU A 683 -18.60 15.80 1.63
C LEU A 683 -18.30 14.42 1.05
N ARG A 684 -17.13 14.23 0.43
CA ARG A 684 -16.69 12.91 -0.08
C ARG A 684 -16.59 11.89 1.05
N LYS A 685 -16.01 12.26 2.20
CA LYS A 685 -15.96 11.37 3.37
C LYS A 685 -17.36 11.08 3.89
N LEU A 686 -18.22 12.09 4.02
CA LEU A 686 -19.60 11.90 4.46
C LEU A 686 -20.39 10.96 3.54
N TYR A 687 -20.18 11.04 2.22
CA TYR A 687 -20.75 10.09 1.26
C TYR A 687 -20.28 8.65 1.52
N ILE A 688 -18.96 8.43 1.68
CA ILE A 688 -18.39 7.10 1.97
C ILE A 688 -19.03 6.50 3.24
N PHE A 689 -19.11 7.27 4.32
CA PHE A 689 -19.72 6.83 5.58
C PHE A 689 -21.23 6.62 5.45
N ARG A 690 -21.96 7.52 4.78
CA ARG A 690 -23.40 7.38 4.51
C ARG A 690 -23.70 6.13 3.70
N ARG A 691 -22.99 5.91 2.59
CA ARG A 691 -23.17 4.72 1.73
C ARG A 691 -22.87 3.45 2.52
N SER A 692 -21.75 3.42 3.25
CA SER A 692 -21.39 2.28 4.10
C SER A 692 -22.49 1.94 5.09
N PHE A 693 -23.03 2.95 5.79
CA PHE A 693 -24.12 2.78 6.74
C PHE A 693 -25.39 2.26 6.07
N LEU A 694 -25.85 2.90 4.99
CA LEU A 694 -27.07 2.49 4.30
C LEU A 694 -26.98 1.07 3.73
N MET A 695 -25.88 0.75 3.03
CA MET A 695 -25.67 -0.60 2.48
C MET A 695 -25.58 -1.67 3.58
N THR A 696 -24.96 -1.33 4.71
CA THR A 696 -24.93 -2.20 5.90
C THR A 696 -26.34 -2.42 6.44
N CYS A 697 -27.14 -1.36 6.60
CA CYS A 697 -28.52 -1.47 7.07
C CYS A 697 -29.39 -2.33 6.14
N ILE A 698 -29.27 -2.14 4.82
CA ILE A 698 -29.97 -2.95 3.81
C ILE A 698 -29.60 -4.43 3.98
N SER A 699 -28.30 -4.73 4.06
CA SER A 699 -27.79 -6.10 4.17
C SER A 699 -28.18 -6.78 5.49
N LEU A 700 -28.08 -6.07 6.62
CA LEU A 700 -28.50 -6.59 7.92
C LEU A 700 -30.01 -6.85 7.97
N ARG A 701 -30.81 -5.99 7.33
CA ARG A 701 -32.25 -6.24 7.17
C ARG A 701 -32.49 -7.49 6.31
N ASN A 702 -31.77 -7.66 5.20
CA ASN A 702 -31.88 -8.84 4.34
C ASN A 702 -31.58 -10.13 5.11
N LEU A 703 -30.58 -10.11 6.00
CA LEU A 703 -30.27 -11.26 6.86
C LEU A 703 -31.37 -11.55 7.89
N ALA A 704 -31.98 -10.51 8.46
CA ALA A 704 -32.96 -10.65 9.54
C ALA A 704 -34.38 -10.98 9.04
N LEU A 705 -34.80 -10.39 7.91
CA LEU A 705 -36.18 -10.45 7.41
C LEU A 705 -36.30 -11.17 6.05
N GLY A 706 -35.18 -11.55 5.43
CA GLY A 706 -35.13 -12.07 4.06
C GLY A 706 -34.93 -10.97 3.02
N ARG A 707 -34.47 -11.36 1.81
CA ARG A 707 -34.27 -10.45 0.69
C ARG A 707 -35.62 -10.01 0.10
N PRO A 708 -35.87 -8.70 -0.11
CA PRO A 708 -37.09 -8.22 -0.75
C PRO A 708 -37.08 -8.51 -2.27
N SER A 709 -38.09 -8.03 -3.00
CA SER A 709 -38.10 -8.10 -4.47
C SER A 709 -36.88 -7.37 -5.07
N LEU A 710 -36.44 -7.84 -6.26
CA LEU A 710 -35.27 -7.27 -6.94
C LEU A 710 -35.45 -5.77 -7.26
N GLU A 711 -36.66 -5.35 -7.64
CA GLU A 711 -36.97 -3.95 -7.91
C GLU A 711 -36.80 -3.08 -6.67
N GLN A 712 -37.30 -3.54 -5.52
CA GLN A 712 -37.16 -2.81 -4.27
C GLN A 712 -35.69 -2.74 -3.84
N LEU A 713 -34.95 -3.86 -3.96
CA LEU A 713 -33.52 -3.88 -3.63
C LEU A 713 -32.72 -2.93 -4.54
N ALA A 714 -33.05 -2.88 -5.84
CA ALA A 714 -32.41 -1.97 -6.79
C ALA A 714 -32.68 -0.50 -6.45
N GLN A 715 -33.90 -0.15 -6.03
CA GLN A 715 -34.24 1.20 -5.58
C GLN A 715 -33.46 1.58 -4.30
N GLU A 716 -33.38 0.69 -3.33
CA GLU A 716 -32.64 0.90 -2.08
C GLU A 716 -31.13 1.12 -2.33
N VAL A 717 -30.53 0.30 -3.19
CA VAL A 717 -29.12 0.45 -3.60
C VAL A 717 -28.91 1.75 -4.38
N THR A 718 -29.84 2.12 -5.27
CA THR A 718 -29.80 3.39 -6.00
C THR A 718 -29.83 4.58 -5.04
N TYR A 719 -30.69 4.54 -4.03
CA TYR A 719 -30.75 5.56 -2.98
C TYR A 719 -29.46 5.67 -2.16
N ALA A 720 -28.84 4.53 -1.84
CA ALA A 720 -27.54 4.50 -1.17
C ALA A 720 -26.43 5.09 -2.05
N ASN A 721 -26.51 4.91 -3.37
CA ASN A 721 -25.54 5.43 -4.34
C ASN A 721 -25.66 6.93 -4.61
N LEU A 722 -26.81 7.57 -4.32
CA LEU A 722 -27.01 9.00 -4.53
C LEU A 722 -25.90 9.83 -3.87
N ARG A 723 -25.31 10.73 -4.66
CA ARG A 723 -24.32 11.75 -4.24
C ARG A 723 -25.01 13.11 -4.15
N PRO A 724 -25.78 13.41 -3.08
CA PRO A 724 -26.61 14.62 -3.00
C PRO A 724 -25.85 15.94 -2.90
N PHE A 725 -24.51 15.89 -2.86
CA PHE A 725 -23.64 17.04 -2.63
C PHE A 725 -22.61 17.29 -3.76
N GLU A 726 -22.66 16.52 -4.84
CA GLU A 726 -21.92 16.83 -6.07
C GLU A 726 -22.78 17.71 -6.99
N PRO A 727 -22.27 18.83 -7.52
CA PRO A 727 -23.03 19.68 -8.43
C PRO A 727 -23.41 18.90 -9.69
N VAL A 728 -24.66 19.05 -10.12
CA VAL A 728 -25.22 18.41 -11.33
C VAL A 728 -24.39 18.89 -12.54
N GLY A 729 -23.50 18.02 -13.04
CA GLY A 729 -22.56 18.31 -14.12
C GLY A 729 -21.16 17.72 -13.91
N GLU A 730 -20.77 17.45 -12.66
CA GLU A 730 -19.52 16.74 -12.34
C GLU A 730 -19.75 15.21 -12.38
N SER A 731 -20.16 14.64 -13.52
CA SER A 731 -20.07 13.19 -13.69
C SER A 731 -18.60 12.83 -13.87
N SER A 732 -17.91 12.62 -12.75
CA SER A 732 -16.67 11.87 -12.76
C SER A 732 -16.97 10.49 -13.39
N PRO A 733 -16.15 9.98 -14.33
CA PRO A 733 -16.27 8.59 -14.74
C PRO A 733 -16.23 7.70 -13.49
N PRO A 734 -16.88 6.52 -13.52
CA PRO A 734 -16.99 5.67 -12.34
C PRO A 734 -15.60 5.50 -11.73
N ASP A 735 -15.47 5.81 -10.43
CA ASP A 735 -14.26 5.55 -9.64
C ASP A 735 -14.01 4.02 -9.64
N THR A 736 -13.35 3.53 -10.70
CA THR A 736 -12.78 2.19 -10.80
C THR A 736 -11.29 2.16 -10.45
N ASP A 737 -10.65 3.31 -10.24
CA ASP A 737 -9.23 3.38 -9.91
C ASP A 737 -9.00 3.61 -8.42
N SER A 738 -9.12 2.52 -7.66
CA SER A 738 -8.46 2.39 -6.35
C SER A 738 -7.12 1.64 -6.46
N SER A 739 -6.59 1.53 -7.68
CA SER A 739 -5.34 0.82 -7.98
C SER A 739 -4.44 1.54 -8.99
N ASP A 740 -4.59 2.85 -9.16
CA ASP A 740 -3.60 3.63 -9.93
C ASP A 740 -2.35 3.95 -9.09
N PRO A 741 -1.14 3.84 -9.67
CA PRO A 741 0.06 4.42 -9.10
C PRO A 741 -0.05 5.95 -9.04
N PRO A 742 0.82 6.65 -8.29
CA PRO A 742 0.73 8.10 -8.15
C PRO A 742 0.70 8.78 -9.51
N GLU A 743 -0.12 9.84 -9.64
CA GLU A 743 -0.05 10.82 -10.72
C GLU A 743 1.42 11.24 -10.94
N THR A 744 2.12 10.57 -11.86
CA THR A 744 3.32 11.09 -12.47
C THR A 744 2.86 12.19 -13.41
N ASN A 745 2.95 13.43 -12.93
CA ASN A 745 2.98 14.56 -13.86
C ASN A 745 4.23 14.40 -14.72
N ALA A 746 4.02 14.51 -16.03
CA ALA A 746 4.83 14.04 -17.16
C ALA A 746 4.56 12.55 -17.50
N ASP A 747 4.02 12.35 -18.70
CA ASP A 747 3.75 11.07 -19.38
C ASP A 747 2.39 10.41 -19.08
N ALA A 748 1.32 11.20 -19.16
CA ALA A 748 -0.04 10.70 -19.31
C ALA A 748 -0.42 10.62 -20.81
N VAL A 749 0.15 9.66 -21.55
CA VAL A 749 -0.37 9.24 -22.87
C VAL A 749 -0.31 7.72 -23.10
N HIS A 750 0.59 6.94 -22.49
CA HIS A 750 0.84 5.55 -22.93
C HIS A 750 0.04 4.41 -22.24
N SER A 751 -1.22 4.60 -21.81
CA SER A 751 -1.96 3.51 -21.12
C SER A 751 -3.36 3.18 -21.64
N GLU A 752 -3.76 3.68 -22.81
CA GLU A 752 -4.94 3.13 -23.50
C GLU A 752 -4.55 2.73 -24.94
N LEU A 753 -4.01 1.52 -25.07
CA LEU A 753 -4.09 0.66 -26.26
C LEU A 753 -3.94 -0.80 -25.83
#